data_AF-A0A7R9T4Y4-F1
#
_entry.id   AF-A0A7R9T4Y4-F1
#
_cell.length_a   1.000
_cell.length_b   1.000
_cell.length_c   1.000
_cell.angle_alpha   90.00
_cell.angle_beta   90.00
_cell.angle_gamma   90.00
#
_symmetry.space_group_name_H-M   'P 1'
#
loop_
_entity.id
_entity.type
_entity.pdbx_description
1 polymer ?
#
loop_
_entity_poly.entity_id
_entity_poly.type
_entity_poly.pdbx_seq_one_letter_code
_entity_poly.pdbx_strand_id
1 'polypeptide(L)'
;MTSSKAMAVMMCVAMRAFDARGALAQTPTYETIATDGTFTSTRTLAHDEYAYFQFAIPDASSDADVTLEVIDGDADLYVKRPCTSSTCTAPSENWWDWRSVHSAGRDEVFIHAEVLSSNQISVGADKFFLVAVHGWTMHGATFKLSVEIVPENRLLNPAQTAALEGIFTKCCSSTTSCPVWKTARRYGYDPCHWGLAGCTKANETKWLNLQGLYLDCELGSSDVSAFGSSLRRLYVGQNTALKLADEDATIGLLKVLPNLVEIDVTGIDLQGRTVDGLCHASVSANLTRIGLNTANVSGALPQCVVDKPQLMDLAMQYNYLTGTLPSLPSSSNLRALYLHEQRSADSISGVLPPSYVNSTTLEHLWLTNLKLSGALPDVFSPTGVWREIYLNKNAFNGTIPASLGSQRYLPVLDLSFNAFSGAVPGGIYDHPNRTHVGIKSNKLTQVSVSSIHSPPGASLIRLDASKNVVNETGVSTIFTRMPKLQYLYLNDNELHGVILDDSTTPVWALRQLDVSTNYLEGEIPGASYWGKIFTSSAPAGRKFDISQNLYTRAPSWFGAYTGDSGLTITLGSGLYDPSSDADAALASANAKPTVSKFMLALLLITLFAMSGLGLYLGIYILVQRRNRAHANRFRQFHDFDQGQGVEMA
;
A
#
# COMPACT_ATOMS: atom_id res chain seq x y z
N MET A 1 -12.64 5.56 25.63
CA MET A 1 -13.13 5.26 24.28
C MET A 1 -12.74 6.41 23.38
N THR A 2 -11.63 6.27 22.62
CA THR A 2 -11.20 7.07 21.43
C THR A 2 -9.68 6.89 21.27
N SER A 3 -9.24 6.00 20.38
CA SER A 3 -7.92 6.05 19.69
C SER A 3 -7.57 4.79 18.86
N SER A 4 -8.50 3.87 18.56
CA SER A 4 -8.19 2.62 17.84
C SER A 4 -8.42 2.64 16.33
N LYS A 5 -8.72 3.79 15.70
CA LYS A 5 -9.00 3.87 14.25
C LYS A 5 -7.93 4.55 13.39
N ALA A 6 -6.87 5.12 13.98
CA ALA A 6 -5.76 5.72 13.22
C ALA A 6 -4.54 4.79 13.05
N MET A 7 -4.49 3.65 13.77
CA MET A 7 -3.32 2.78 13.80
C MET A 7 -3.32 1.68 12.72
N ALA A 8 -4.44 1.47 12.02
CA ALA A 8 -4.58 0.41 11.00
C ALA A 8 -4.09 0.83 9.60
N VAL A 9 -3.99 2.13 9.31
CA VAL A 9 -3.51 2.65 8.01
C VAL A 9 -1.99 2.91 8.03
N MET A 10 -1.40 3.12 9.23
CA MET A 10 0.03 3.41 9.38
C MET A 10 0.93 2.16 9.26
N MET A 11 0.36 0.95 9.21
CA MET A 11 1.12 -0.30 9.22
C MET A 11 1.39 -0.90 7.82
N CYS A 12 0.79 -0.36 6.75
CA CYS A 12 1.10 -0.77 5.37
C CYS A 12 2.11 0.16 4.66
N VAL A 13 2.33 1.38 5.17
CA VAL A 13 3.32 2.33 4.60
C VAL A 13 4.70 2.21 5.29
N ALA A 14 4.78 1.59 6.47
CA ALA A 14 6.01 1.46 7.25
C ALA A 14 6.88 0.22 6.91
N MET A 15 6.61 -0.50 5.82
CA MET A 15 7.41 -1.68 5.39
C MET A 15 8.24 -1.44 4.12
N ARG A 16 8.62 -0.19 3.82
CA ARG A 16 9.66 0.12 2.80
C ARG A 16 11.04 0.50 3.38
N ALA A 17 11.24 0.36 4.69
CA ALA A 17 12.53 0.64 5.33
C ALA A 17 13.09 -0.60 6.00
N PHE A 18 13.58 -1.57 5.21
CA PHE A 18 14.68 -2.46 5.58
C PHE A 18 15.22 -3.04 4.28
N ASP A 19 16.14 -2.31 3.65
CA ASP A 19 16.95 -2.86 2.58
C ASP A 19 17.70 -4.08 3.13
N ALA A 20 17.46 -5.21 2.49
CA ALA A 20 18.05 -6.49 2.79
C ALA A 20 19.43 -6.59 2.11
N ARG A 21 20.37 -5.72 2.46
CA ARG A 21 21.81 -5.95 2.30
C ARG A 21 22.54 -5.28 3.44
N GLY A 22 23.21 -6.06 4.29
CA GLY A 22 24.20 -5.58 5.25
C GLY A 22 25.48 -5.05 4.58
N ALA A 23 25.35 -4.23 3.54
CA ALA A 23 26.44 -3.48 2.95
C ALA A 23 26.41 -2.08 3.55
N LEU A 24 27.54 -1.63 4.10
CA LEU A 24 27.77 -0.23 4.43
C LEU A 24 27.30 0.62 3.24
N ALA A 25 26.32 1.52 3.44
CA ALA A 25 25.84 2.41 2.40
C ALA A 25 27.04 3.18 1.83
N GLN A 26 27.47 2.82 0.62
CA GLN A 26 28.52 3.55 -0.07
C GLN A 26 28.01 4.97 -0.31
N THR A 27 28.81 5.97 0.01
CA THR A 27 28.54 7.35 -0.38
C THR A 27 28.39 7.38 -1.91
N PRO A 28 27.26 7.87 -2.44
CA PRO A 28 27.04 7.87 -3.88
C PRO A 28 28.10 8.70 -4.62
N THR A 29 28.56 8.20 -5.75
CA THR A 29 29.45 8.92 -6.66
C THR A 29 28.64 9.84 -7.56
N TYR A 30 28.92 11.15 -7.49
CA TYR A 30 28.25 12.17 -8.28
C TYR A 30 29.01 12.46 -9.58
N GLU A 31 28.31 12.51 -10.70
CA GLU A 31 28.83 13.09 -11.95
C GLU A 31 28.75 14.62 -11.87
N THR A 32 29.89 15.31 -12.04
CA THR A 32 29.92 16.78 -12.11
C THR A 32 29.49 17.25 -13.49
N ILE A 33 28.43 18.05 -13.51
CA ILE A 33 27.92 18.72 -14.71
C ILE A 33 28.69 20.04 -14.88
N ALA A 34 29.34 20.22 -16.03
CA ALA A 34 29.93 21.50 -16.42
C ALA A 34 28.80 22.53 -16.67
N THR A 35 28.91 23.71 -16.07
CA THR A 35 27.85 24.72 -16.03
C THR A 35 28.06 25.88 -17.00
N ASP A 36 28.94 25.71 -18.00
CA ASP A 36 29.16 26.62 -19.12
C ASP A 36 28.12 26.38 -20.24
N GLY A 37 26.83 26.52 -19.91
CA GLY A 37 25.73 26.46 -20.89
C GLY A 37 24.70 25.38 -20.58
N THR A 38 24.39 24.54 -21.57
CA THR A 38 23.39 23.46 -21.48
C THR A 38 24.07 22.10 -21.43
N PHE A 39 23.90 21.37 -20.33
CA PHE A 39 24.23 19.95 -20.23
C PHE A 39 23.06 19.10 -20.67
N THR A 40 23.34 17.94 -21.28
CA THR A 40 22.34 16.92 -21.58
C THR A 40 22.99 15.55 -21.55
N SER A 41 22.43 14.62 -20.77
CA SER A 41 22.89 13.23 -20.69
C SER A 41 21.72 12.27 -20.74
N THR A 42 21.86 11.20 -21.53
CA THR A 42 20.87 10.12 -21.61
C THR A 42 21.42 8.88 -20.92
N ARG A 43 20.65 8.30 -20.00
CA ARG A 43 21.02 7.10 -19.24
C ARG A 43 19.86 6.13 -19.17
N THR A 44 20.19 4.86 -18.96
CA THR A 44 19.21 3.81 -18.63
C THR A 44 19.52 3.30 -17.23
N LEU A 45 18.49 3.31 -16.38
CA LEU A 45 18.54 2.79 -15.01
C LEU A 45 17.83 1.45 -14.96
N ALA A 46 18.32 0.53 -14.14
CA ALA A 46 17.55 -0.61 -13.69
C ALA A 46 16.46 -0.17 -12.70
N HIS A 47 15.58 -1.11 -12.33
CA HIS A 47 14.59 -0.90 -11.30
C HIS A 47 15.24 -0.53 -9.96
N ASP A 48 14.71 0.51 -9.31
CA ASP A 48 15.17 1.07 -8.05
C ASP A 48 16.62 1.57 -8.07
N GLU A 49 17.19 1.77 -9.25
CA GLU A 49 18.52 2.34 -9.41
C GLU A 49 18.46 3.87 -9.40
N TYR A 50 19.49 4.49 -8.83
CA TYR A 50 19.68 5.94 -8.82
C TYR A 50 20.90 6.33 -9.64
N ALA A 51 20.76 7.35 -10.50
CA ALA A 51 21.89 8.10 -11.05
C ALA A 51 22.03 9.43 -10.30
N TYR A 52 23.25 9.75 -9.86
CA TYR A 52 23.55 10.95 -9.10
C TYR A 52 24.41 11.93 -9.90
N PHE A 53 24.01 13.20 -9.90
CA PHE A 53 24.69 14.29 -10.58
C PHE A 53 24.85 15.49 -9.64
N GLN A 54 25.79 16.37 -9.95
CA GLN A 54 25.98 17.61 -9.21
C GLN A 54 26.35 18.75 -10.14
N PHE A 55 25.84 19.96 -9.86
CA PHE A 55 26.13 21.15 -10.68
C PHE A 55 26.23 22.40 -9.80
N ALA A 56 26.95 23.42 -10.26
CA ALA A 56 27.14 24.68 -9.55
C ALA A 56 26.53 25.85 -10.33
N ILE A 57 25.78 26.71 -9.64
CA ILE A 57 25.33 27.99 -10.21
C ILE A 57 26.48 29.00 -10.07
N PRO A 58 26.91 29.66 -11.16
CA PRO A 58 28.16 30.43 -11.17
C PRO A 58 28.11 31.72 -10.34
N ASP A 59 26.95 32.37 -10.27
CA ASP A 59 26.77 33.64 -9.56
C ASP A 59 25.31 33.84 -9.11
N ALA A 60 25.08 34.84 -8.26
CA ALA A 60 23.76 35.17 -7.72
C ALA A 60 22.81 35.81 -8.75
N SER A 61 23.25 36.01 -9.99
CA SER A 61 22.46 36.57 -11.10
C SER A 61 22.03 35.52 -12.13
N SER A 62 22.38 34.25 -11.92
CA SER A 62 22.14 33.16 -12.88
C SER A 62 21.27 32.06 -12.28
N ASP A 63 20.25 31.61 -13.00
CA ASP A 63 19.38 30.51 -12.57
C ASP A 63 19.80 29.18 -13.19
N ALA A 64 19.16 28.09 -12.77
CA ALA A 64 19.31 26.76 -13.37
C ALA A 64 17.95 26.13 -13.69
N ASP A 65 17.80 25.66 -14.93
CA ASP A 65 16.67 24.83 -15.38
C ASP A 65 17.13 23.37 -15.47
N VAL A 66 16.56 22.50 -14.64
CA VAL A 66 16.84 21.06 -14.59
C VAL A 66 15.66 20.29 -15.17
N THR A 67 15.81 19.78 -16.39
CA THR A 67 14.77 19.03 -17.10
C THR A 67 15.05 17.53 -17.05
N LEU A 68 14.07 16.71 -16.69
CA LEU A 68 14.10 15.24 -16.83
C LEU A 68 13.12 14.82 -17.93
N GLU A 69 13.59 14.22 -19.02
CA GLU A 69 12.79 13.64 -20.09
C GLU A 69 12.88 12.12 -20.02
N VAL A 70 11.83 11.45 -19.54
CA VAL A 70 11.71 9.99 -19.53
C VAL A 70 11.33 9.53 -20.93
N ILE A 71 12.27 8.84 -21.58
CA ILE A 71 12.15 8.30 -22.94
C ILE A 71 11.45 6.94 -22.92
N ASP A 72 11.78 6.12 -21.94
CA ASP A 72 11.18 4.80 -21.71
C ASP A 72 11.15 4.49 -20.21
N GLY A 73 10.11 3.80 -19.76
CA GLY A 73 9.91 3.47 -18.35
C GLY A 73 9.37 4.62 -17.48
N ASP A 74 9.82 4.68 -16.22
CA ASP A 74 9.39 5.67 -15.22
C ASP A 74 10.59 6.12 -14.39
N ALA A 75 10.81 7.42 -14.27
CA ALA A 75 11.87 7.95 -13.46
C ALA A 75 11.48 9.26 -12.77
N ASP A 76 12.04 9.47 -11.59
CA ASP A 76 11.88 10.69 -10.80
C ASP A 76 13.17 11.48 -10.70
N LEU A 77 13.03 12.80 -10.70
CA LEU A 77 14.11 13.74 -10.41
C LEU A 77 13.99 14.26 -8.98
N TYR A 78 15.10 14.25 -8.24
CA TYR A 78 15.22 14.83 -6.91
C TYR A 78 16.39 15.80 -6.90
N VAL A 79 16.19 17.02 -6.43
CA VAL A 79 17.24 18.03 -6.31
C VAL A 79 17.31 18.56 -4.89
N LYS A 80 18.54 18.79 -4.41
CA LYS A 80 18.83 19.29 -3.07
C LYS A 80 19.80 20.47 -3.13
N ARG A 81 19.60 21.41 -2.22
CA ARG A 81 20.46 22.60 -2.03
C ARG A 81 21.90 22.19 -1.70
N PRO A 82 22.88 23.06 -2.00
CA PRO A 82 24.26 22.82 -1.58
C PRO A 82 24.36 22.75 -0.05
N CYS A 83 25.13 21.77 0.42
CA CYS A 83 25.38 21.54 1.84
C CYS A 83 26.88 21.49 2.12
N THR A 84 27.28 21.87 3.33
CA THR A 84 28.68 22.16 3.69
C THR A 84 29.29 21.19 4.71
N SER A 85 28.55 20.17 5.16
CA SER A 85 29.00 19.21 6.19
C SER A 85 29.11 17.77 5.66
N SER A 86 29.82 16.93 6.42
CA SER A 86 29.92 15.47 6.23
C SER A 86 28.60 14.68 6.40
N THR A 87 27.46 15.37 6.54
CA THR A 87 26.12 14.77 6.73
C THR A 87 25.16 15.03 5.57
N CYS A 88 25.67 15.41 4.39
CA CYS A 88 24.84 15.57 3.19
C CYS A 88 24.17 14.23 2.80
N THR A 89 22.92 14.03 3.21
CA THR A 89 22.11 12.92 2.71
C THR A 89 21.85 13.13 1.23
N ALA A 90 22.09 12.10 0.42
CA ALA A 90 21.81 12.13 -1.02
C ALA A 90 20.33 12.43 -1.30
N PRO A 91 20.01 13.12 -2.40
CA PRO A 91 18.64 13.30 -2.82
C PRO A 91 17.97 11.94 -3.06
N SER A 92 16.75 11.78 -2.57
CA SER A 92 15.94 10.56 -2.72
C SER A 92 14.47 10.90 -2.51
N GLU A 93 13.55 9.96 -2.73
CA GLU A 93 12.10 10.10 -2.46
C GLU A 93 11.78 10.75 -1.10
N ASN A 94 12.57 10.43 -0.08
CA ASN A 94 12.36 10.88 1.30
C ASN A 94 13.11 12.16 1.66
N TRP A 95 14.08 12.58 0.84
CA TRP A 95 15.02 13.65 1.19
C TRP A 95 15.34 14.52 -0.03
N TRP A 96 14.54 15.56 -0.26
CA TRP A 96 14.70 16.48 -1.39
C TRP A 96 14.27 17.90 -1.01
N ASP A 97 14.84 18.92 -1.67
CA ASP A 97 14.34 20.30 -1.61
C ASP A 97 13.39 20.59 -2.79
N TRP A 98 13.67 20.00 -3.94
CA TRP A 98 12.80 19.97 -5.12
C TRP A 98 12.70 18.55 -5.66
N ARG A 99 11.55 18.21 -6.22
CA ARG A 99 11.35 16.95 -6.93
C ARG A 99 10.55 17.18 -8.19
N SER A 100 10.74 16.30 -9.17
CA SER A 100 9.70 16.06 -10.15
C SER A 100 8.63 15.12 -9.57
N VAL A 101 7.57 14.90 -10.35
CA VAL A 101 6.48 14.02 -9.94
C VAL A 101 6.48 12.81 -10.88
N HIS A 102 6.62 11.60 -10.33
CA HIS A 102 6.48 10.26 -10.93
C HIS A 102 5.83 10.22 -12.32
N SER A 103 6.51 10.59 -13.40
CA SER A 103 5.84 10.63 -14.70
C SER A 103 6.69 10.07 -15.81
N ALA A 104 6.02 9.29 -16.66
CA ALA A 104 6.49 9.08 -18.02
C ALA A 104 6.31 10.40 -18.77
N GLY A 105 7.40 10.99 -19.27
CA GLY A 105 7.38 12.23 -20.04
C GLY A 105 8.43 13.24 -19.60
N ARG A 106 8.15 14.53 -19.82
CA ARG A 106 9.08 15.63 -19.55
C ARG A 106 8.72 16.39 -18.28
N ASP A 107 9.60 16.30 -17.31
CA ASP A 107 9.62 17.00 -16.04
C ASP A 107 10.66 18.13 -16.01
N GLU A 108 10.42 19.12 -15.16
CA GLU A 108 11.28 20.30 -15.04
C GLU A 108 11.29 20.79 -13.60
N VAL A 109 12.49 21.08 -13.08
CA VAL A 109 12.77 21.69 -11.78
C VAL A 109 13.61 22.93 -12.05
N PHE A 110 13.06 24.09 -11.75
CA PHE A 110 13.74 25.38 -11.89
C PHE A 110 14.30 25.84 -10.55
N ILE A 111 15.55 26.31 -10.53
CA ILE A 111 16.31 26.65 -9.33
C ILE A 111 16.90 28.04 -9.49
N HIS A 112 16.48 28.97 -8.65
CA HIS A 112 16.97 30.35 -8.66
C HIS A 112 18.27 30.51 -7.85
N ALA A 113 19.18 31.37 -8.31
CA ALA A 113 20.49 31.62 -7.69
C ALA A 113 20.40 32.14 -6.24
N GLU A 114 19.39 32.96 -5.96
CA GLU A 114 19.24 33.69 -4.68
C GLU A 114 18.93 32.77 -3.48
N VAL A 115 18.55 31.52 -3.74
CA VAL A 115 18.46 30.48 -2.70
C VAL A 115 19.79 30.27 -1.97
N LEU A 116 20.90 30.65 -2.60
CA LEU A 116 22.24 30.60 -2.01
C LEU A 116 22.52 31.79 -1.08
N SER A 117 22.07 33.00 -1.44
CA SER A 117 22.34 34.23 -0.67
C SER A 117 21.62 34.23 0.68
N SER A 118 20.46 33.60 0.75
CA SER A 118 19.56 33.65 1.89
C SER A 118 19.97 32.74 3.07
N ASN A 119 20.77 31.70 2.80
CA ASN A 119 21.31 30.77 3.79
C ASN A 119 22.70 31.19 4.31
N GLN A 120 23.18 32.40 4.01
CA GLN A 120 24.58 32.81 4.26
C GLN A 120 25.60 31.88 3.58
N ILE A 121 25.21 31.19 2.50
CA ILE A 121 26.12 30.35 1.72
C ILE A 121 26.61 31.21 0.55
N SER A 122 27.83 31.71 0.64
CA SER A 122 28.46 32.47 -0.45
C SER A 122 28.43 31.68 -1.76
N VAL A 123 27.91 32.28 -2.84
CA VAL A 123 27.91 31.69 -4.18
C VAL A 123 29.36 31.54 -4.65
N GLY A 124 29.73 30.36 -5.17
CA GLY A 124 31.09 30.07 -5.62
C GLY A 124 31.25 28.66 -6.19
N ALA A 125 32.34 28.45 -6.94
CA ALA A 125 32.62 27.24 -7.73
C ALA A 125 32.69 25.91 -6.94
N ASP A 126 32.77 25.98 -5.61
CA ASP A 126 32.93 24.83 -4.71
C ASP A 126 31.63 24.42 -3.96
N LYS A 127 30.47 24.90 -4.43
CA LYS A 127 29.14 24.55 -3.87
C LYS A 127 28.26 23.94 -4.95
N PHE A 128 27.88 22.67 -4.76
CA PHE A 128 27.09 21.93 -5.73
C PHE A 128 25.68 21.66 -5.25
N PHE A 129 24.70 21.89 -6.12
CA PHE A 129 23.39 21.27 -6.02
C PHE A 129 23.53 19.78 -6.30
N LEU A 130 22.84 18.96 -5.51
CA LEU A 130 22.87 17.51 -5.67
C LEU A 130 21.59 17.08 -6.38
N VAL A 131 21.72 16.28 -7.42
CA VAL A 131 20.63 15.77 -8.24
C VAL A 131 20.65 14.25 -8.19
N ALA A 132 19.48 13.63 -8.05
CA ALA A 132 19.31 12.20 -8.20
C ALA A 132 18.17 11.92 -9.18
N VAL A 133 18.39 10.97 -10.09
CA VAL A 133 17.34 10.41 -10.93
C VAL A 133 17.11 8.97 -10.51
N HIS A 134 15.89 8.62 -10.08
CA HIS A 134 15.52 7.28 -9.60
C HIS A 134 14.66 6.58 -10.65
N GLY A 135 15.12 5.43 -11.15
CA GLY A 135 14.36 4.60 -12.08
C GLY A 135 13.38 3.70 -11.34
N TRP A 136 12.09 3.85 -11.60
CA TRP A 136 11.04 3.10 -10.90
C TRP A 136 10.57 1.87 -11.66
N THR A 137 10.69 1.82 -12.98
CA THR A 137 10.14 0.70 -13.77
C THR A 137 10.95 -0.58 -13.63
N MET A 138 10.24 -1.71 -13.54
CA MET A 138 10.87 -3.03 -13.43
C MET A 138 11.66 -3.46 -14.67
N HIS A 139 11.35 -2.88 -15.82
CA HIS A 139 12.11 -3.07 -17.06
C HIS A 139 13.27 -2.10 -17.24
N GLY A 140 13.52 -1.26 -16.24
CA GLY A 140 14.43 -0.13 -16.32
C GLY A 140 13.74 1.11 -16.88
N ALA A 141 14.42 2.25 -16.72
CA ALA A 141 13.96 3.55 -17.17
C ALA A 141 15.07 4.23 -17.97
N THR A 142 14.79 4.58 -19.22
CA THR A 142 15.67 5.41 -20.02
C THR A 142 15.22 6.86 -19.89
N PHE A 143 16.12 7.73 -19.47
CA PHE A 143 15.86 9.14 -19.27
C PHE A 143 16.94 10.00 -19.88
N LYS A 144 16.59 11.25 -20.15
CA LYS A 144 17.48 12.32 -20.55
C LYS A 144 17.38 13.47 -19.56
N LEU A 145 18.48 13.74 -18.84
CA LEU A 145 18.61 14.85 -17.92
C LEU A 145 19.30 16.02 -18.63
N SER A 146 18.71 17.20 -18.57
CA SER A 146 19.31 18.44 -19.05
C SER A 146 19.42 19.46 -17.93
N VAL A 147 20.54 20.19 -17.87
CA VAL A 147 20.73 21.31 -16.94
C VAL A 147 21.18 22.52 -17.75
N GLU A 148 20.46 23.63 -17.67
CA GLU A 148 20.79 24.88 -18.36
C GLU A 148 20.97 26.01 -17.35
N ILE A 149 22.13 26.66 -17.35
CA ILE A 149 22.34 27.91 -16.59
C ILE A 149 21.78 29.07 -17.39
N VAL A 150 20.93 29.89 -16.76
CA VAL A 150 20.25 31.01 -17.41
C VAL A 150 20.72 32.34 -16.81
N PRO A 151 21.38 33.22 -17.59
CA PRO A 151 22.18 34.33 -17.07
C PRO A 151 21.41 35.59 -16.63
N GLU A 152 20.12 35.50 -16.31
CA GLU A 152 19.33 36.64 -15.82
C GLU A 152 18.50 36.25 -14.59
N ASN A 153 18.58 37.08 -13.53
CA ASN A 153 17.70 37.01 -12.36
C ASN A 153 16.28 37.41 -12.80
N ARG A 154 15.35 36.46 -12.71
CA ARG A 154 14.01 36.60 -13.29
C ARG A 154 12.95 36.79 -12.23
N LEU A 155 12.53 38.04 -12.08
CA LEU A 155 11.36 38.41 -11.28
C LEU A 155 10.07 38.00 -11.97
N LEU A 156 9.12 37.48 -11.20
CA LEU A 156 7.78 37.11 -11.68
C LEU A 156 7.10 38.30 -12.36
N ASN A 157 6.34 38.05 -13.43
CA ASN A 157 5.64 39.13 -14.11
C ASN A 157 4.70 39.89 -13.15
N PRO A 158 4.51 41.21 -13.33
CA PRO A 158 3.78 42.03 -12.36
C PRO A 158 2.35 41.57 -12.07
N ALA A 159 1.66 40.98 -13.05
CA ALA A 159 0.29 40.50 -12.88
C ALA A 159 0.22 39.27 -11.97
N GLN A 160 1.13 38.31 -12.15
CA GLN A 160 1.22 37.12 -11.32
C GLN A 160 1.78 37.44 -9.93
N THR A 161 2.71 38.40 -9.83
CA THR A 161 3.16 38.95 -8.54
C THR A 161 1.99 39.56 -7.77
N ALA A 162 1.17 40.38 -8.43
CA ALA A 162 -0.02 40.96 -7.82
C ALA A 162 -1.05 39.89 -7.40
N ALA A 163 -1.22 38.83 -8.19
CA ALA A 163 -2.12 37.72 -7.85
C ALA A 163 -1.64 36.93 -6.63
N LEU A 164 -0.34 36.59 -6.55
CA LEU A 164 0.23 35.91 -5.38
C LEU A 164 0.16 36.78 -4.12
N GLU A 165 0.43 38.08 -4.25
CA GLU A 165 0.26 39.04 -3.15
C GLU A 165 -1.20 39.17 -2.72
N GLY A 166 -2.14 39.09 -3.66
CA GLY A 166 -3.58 39.01 -3.39
C GLY A 166 -3.93 37.76 -2.59
N ILE A 167 -3.47 36.59 -3.02
CA ILE A 167 -3.65 35.31 -2.30
C ILE A 167 -3.06 35.40 -0.89
N PHE A 168 -1.83 35.88 -0.76
CA PHE A 168 -1.17 36.04 0.54
C PHE A 168 -1.99 36.95 1.46
N THR A 169 -2.37 38.14 0.97
CA THR A 169 -3.12 39.11 1.77
C THR A 169 -4.46 38.54 2.23
N LYS A 170 -5.11 37.78 1.35
CA LYS A 170 -6.40 37.13 1.62
C LYS A 170 -6.28 35.96 2.60
N CYS A 171 -5.29 35.09 2.42
CA CYS A 171 -5.19 33.79 3.09
C CYS A 171 -4.26 33.75 4.31
N CYS A 172 -3.44 34.79 4.48
CA CYS A 172 -2.41 34.84 5.51
C CYS A 172 -2.69 35.91 6.58
N SER A 173 -3.94 36.36 6.72
CA SER A 173 -4.33 37.45 7.62
C SER A 173 -4.29 37.05 9.10
N SER A 174 -4.63 35.80 9.44
CA SER A 174 -4.59 35.26 10.81
C SER A 174 -3.15 35.07 11.32
N THR A 175 -2.89 35.24 12.62
CA THR A 175 -1.55 35.06 13.22
C THR A 175 -0.97 33.66 13.03
N THR A 176 -1.81 32.64 12.90
CA THR A 176 -1.41 31.23 12.71
C THR A 176 -1.32 30.79 11.26
N SER A 177 -1.88 31.56 10.33
CA SER A 177 -1.85 31.26 8.89
C SER A 177 -0.51 31.61 8.24
N CYS A 178 -0.07 30.80 7.27
CA CYS A 178 1.12 31.02 6.45
C CYS A 178 2.41 31.37 7.21
N PRO A 179 2.80 30.64 8.27
CA PRO A 179 3.99 30.97 9.06
C PRO A 179 5.26 30.98 8.21
N VAL A 180 5.39 30.02 7.29
CA VAL A 180 6.54 29.95 6.40
C VAL A 180 6.50 31.07 5.35
N TRP A 181 5.31 31.45 4.84
CA TRP A 181 5.17 32.52 3.85
C TRP A 181 5.44 33.90 4.42
N LYS A 182 4.98 34.17 5.64
CA LYS A 182 5.30 35.41 6.34
C LYS A 182 6.79 35.53 6.61
N THR A 183 7.42 34.43 6.97
CA THR A 183 8.88 34.37 7.18
C THR A 183 9.59 34.67 5.87
N ALA A 184 9.21 33.99 4.78
CA ALA A 184 9.78 34.23 3.45
C ALA A 184 9.60 35.71 3.02
N ARG A 185 8.41 36.27 3.19
CA ARG A 185 8.17 37.67 2.84
C ARG A 185 9.04 38.65 3.65
N ARG A 186 9.25 38.40 4.95
CA ARG A 186 10.09 39.25 5.81
C ARG A 186 11.54 39.34 5.33
N TYR A 187 12.04 38.27 4.72
CA TYR A 187 13.40 38.20 4.19
C TYR A 187 13.50 38.55 2.70
N GLY A 188 12.40 39.03 2.09
CA GLY A 188 12.40 39.47 0.69
C GLY A 188 12.38 38.35 -0.35
N TYR A 189 11.99 37.13 0.02
CA TYR A 189 11.88 36.03 -0.93
C TYR A 189 10.68 36.23 -1.88
N ASP A 190 10.93 36.28 -3.18
CA ASP A 190 9.91 36.20 -4.23
C ASP A 190 9.27 34.79 -4.21
N PRO A 191 7.96 34.66 -4.44
CA PRO A 191 7.32 33.35 -4.60
C PRO A 191 7.93 32.43 -5.68
N CYS A 192 8.56 32.94 -6.75
CA CYS A 192 9.38 32.15 -7.68
C CYS A 192 10.69 31.65 -7.04
N HIS A 193 11.16 32.28 -5.95
CA HIS A 193 12.44 32.00 -5.28
C HIS A 193 12.28 31.10 -4.05
N TRP A 194 11.04 30.87 -3.63
CA TRP A 194 10.70 29.92 -2.59
C TRP A 194 10.21 28.65 -3.28
N GLY A 195 10.56 27.45 -2.80
CA GLY A 195 10.24 26.15 -3.43
C GLY A 195 8.75 25.81 -3.59
N LEU A 196 7.89 26.83 -3.53
CA LEU A 196 6.47 26.85 -3.74
C LEU A 196 6.06 27.20 -5.18
N ALA A 197 6.91 27.81 -6.02
CA ALA A 197 6.56 28.02 -7.42
C ALA A 197 7.79 27.87 -8.31
N GLY A 198 7.59 27.35 -9.53
CA GLY A 198 8.62 27.40 -10.56
C GLY A 198 8.11 28.13 -11.78
N CYS A 199 9.01 28.93 -12.34
CA CYS A 199 8.69 29.95 -13.32
C CYS A 199 9.36 29.59 -14.66
N THR A 200 8.69 29.93 -15.77
CA THR A 200 9.20 29.69 -17.13
C THR A 200 10.30 30.68 -17.46
N LYS A 201 10.96 30.47 -18.62
CA LYS A 201 11.93 31.43 -19.12
C LYS A 201 11.38 32.83 -19.39
N ALA A 202 10.05 32.95 -19.51
CA ALA A 202 9.32 34.20 -19.74
C ALA A 202 8.76 34.83 -18.45
N ASN A 203 9.25 34.40 -17.28
CA ASN A 203 8.84 34.90 -15.96
C ASN A 203 7.36 34.66 -15.66
N GLU A 204 6.83 33.52 -16.11
CA GLU A 204 5.46 33.11 -15.81
C GLU A 204 5.44 31.85 -14.92
N THR A 205 4.57 31.77 -13.93
CA THR A 205 4.43 30.61 -13.06
C THR A 205 3.96 29.38 -13.86
N LYS A 206 4.79 28.33 -13.87
CA LYS A 206 4.50 27.03 -14.51
C LYS A 206 3.90 26.03 -13.51
N TRP A 207 4.34 26.08 -12.25
CA TRP A 207 3.71 25.33 -11.17
C TRP A 207 3.62 26.17 -9.91
N LEU A 208 2.53 25.96 -9.17
CA LEU A 208 2.23 26.66 -7.92
C LEU A 208 1.86 25.63 -6.86
N ASN A 209 2.73 25.49 -5.87
CA ASN A 209 2.60 24.65 -4.70
C ASN A 209 2.32 25.52 -3.46
N LEU A 210 1.07 25.49 -3.03
CA LEU A 210 0.57 26.11 -1.82
C LEU A 210 0.20 25.06 -0.76
N GLN A 211 0.68 23.83 -0.89
CA GLN A 211 0.28 22.71 -0.05
C GLN A 211 0.79 22.87 1.40
N GLY A 212 -0.09 22.63 2.38
CA GLY A 212 0.30 22.60 3.80
C GLY A 212 0.79 23.94 4.36
N LEU A 213 0.44 25.06 3.73
CA LEU A 213 0.83 26.40 4.18
C LEU A 213 -0.08 26.99 5.25
N TYR A 214 -1.08 26.24 5.71
CA TYR A 214 -2.12 26.71 6.63
C TYR A 214 -2.85 27.93 6.06
N LEU A 215 -3.19 27.89 4.77
CA LEU A 215 -4.02 28.89 4.12
C LEU A 215 -5.41 28.90 4.77
N ASP A 216 -5.89 30.09 5.11
CA ASP A 216 -7.17 30.31 5.79
C ASP A 216 -7.95 31.40 5.05
N CYS A 217 -8.68 30.98 4.02
CA CYS A 217 -9.44 31.84 3.11
C CYS A 217 -10.34 31.01 2.20
N GLU A 218 -11.03 31.70 1.31
CA GLU A 218 -11.69 31.11 0.15
C GLU A 218 -10.94 31.52 -1.14
N LEU A 219 -10.48 30.56 -1.95
CA LEU A 219 -9.81 30.79 -3.22
C LEU A 219 -10.76 30.54 -4.41
N GLY A 220 -10.95 31.55 -5.25
CA GLY A 220 -11.80 31.47 -6.44
C GLY A 220 -11.06 31.79 -7.73
N SER A 221 -11.79 31.73 -8.85
CA SER A 221 -11.25 31.93 -10.20
C SER A 221 -10.50 33.25 -10.36
N SER A 222 -11.00 34.34 -9.77
CA SER A 222 -10.33 35.65 -9.83
C SER A 222 -8.93 35.62 -9.24
N ASP A 223 -8.71 34.85 -8.17
CA ASP A 223 -7.44 34.80 -7.45
C ASP A 223 -6.35 34.09 -8.27
N VAL A 224 -6.73 33.18 -9.19
CA VAL A 224 -5.79 32.39 -9.99
C VAL A 224 -5.81 32.70 -11.49
N SER A 225 -6.69 33.58 -11.95
CA SER A 225 -6.87 33.92 -13.36
C SER A 225 -5.59 34.41 -14.05
N ALA A 226 -4.73 35.14 -13.33
CA ALA A 226 -3.45 35.63 -13.83
C ALA A 226 -2.46 34.51 -14.22
N PHE A 227 -2.67 33.28 -13.74
CA PHE A 227 -1.82 32.14 -14.06
C PHE A 227 -2.35 31.29 -15.23
N GLY A 228 -3.51 31.61 -15.81
CA GLY A 228 -4.21 30.73 -16.76
C GLY A 228 -3.41 30.36 -18.03
N SER A 229 -2.58 31.26 -18.56
CA SER A 229 -1.76 31.00 -19.75
C SER A 229 -0.58 30.06 -19.48
N SER A 230 -0.01 30.13 -18.27
CA SER A 230 1.29 29.52 -17.96
C SER A 230 1.20 28.33 -17.01
N LEU A 231 0.22 28.30 -16.10
CA LEU A 231 0.16 27.29 -15.05
C LEU A 231 -0.16 25.91 -15.62
N ARG A 232 0.70 24.95 -15.27
CA ARG A 232 0.60 23.54 -15.61
C ARG A 232 0.35 22.68 -14.38
N ARG A 233 0.77 23.10 -13.19
CA ARG A 233 0.54 22.33 -11.96
C ARG A 233 0.08 23.22 -10.82
N LEU A 234 -0.94 22.77 -10.09
CA LEU A 234 -1.47 23.48 -8.93
C LEU A 234 -1.64 22.51 -7.76
N TYR A 235 -0.90 22.73 -6.68
CA TYR A 235 -1.04 22.00 -5.43
C TYR A 235 -1.55 22.96 -4.38
N VAL A 236 -2.75 22.74 -3.86
CA VAL A 236 -3.36 23.55 -2.79
C VAL A 236 -3.76 22.69 -1.61
N GLY A 237 -3.49 21.37 -1.66
CA GLY A 237 -3.87 20.41 -0.64
C GLY A 237 -3.33 20.70 0.76
N GLN A 238 -3.79 19.90 1.73
CA GLN A 238 -3.37 19.94 3.14
C GLN A 238 -3.56 21.31 3.83
N ASN A 239 -4.43 22.16 3.28
CA ASN A 239 -4.87 23.40 3.91
C ASN A 239 -6.30 23.20 4.42
N THR A 240 -6.45 22.79 5.69
CA THR A 240 -7.76 22.40 6.24
C THR A 240 -8.74 23.56 6.42
N ALA A 241 -8.25 24.79 6.54
CA ALA A 241 -9.07 26.00 6.63
C ALA A 241 -9.35 26.64 5.27
N LEU A 242 -8.64 26.21 4.22
CA LEU A 242 -8.84 26.70 2.86
C LEU A 242 -10.16 26.16 2.30
N LYS A 243 -10.93 27.04 1.70
CA LYS A 243 -12.11 26.72 0.90
C LYS A 243 -11.84 27.09 -0.55
N LEU A 244 -12.46 26.39 -1.49
CA LEU A 244 -12.44 26.76 -2.89
C LEU A 244 -13.80 27.37 -3.24
N ALA A 245 -13.78 28.50 -3.92
CA ALA A 245 -14.99 29.21 -4.32
C ALA A 245 -15.76 28.45 -5.39
N ASP A 246 -17.07 28.67 -5.37
CA ASP A 246 -18.04 27.88 -6.10
C ASP A 246 -18.42 28.51 -7.43
N GLU A 247 -18.29 27.75 -8.52
CA GLU A 247 -18.88 28.14 -9.80
C GLU A 247 -19.41 26.92 -10.57
N ASP A 248 -20.74 26.87 -10.79
CA ASP A 248 -21.44 25.90 -11.64
C ASP A 248 -21.07 24.42 -11.41
N ALA A 249 -21.15 23.94 -10.16
CA ALA A 249 -20.85 22.54 -9.78
C ALA A 249 -19.40 22.07 -10.04
N THR A 250 -18.50 23.00 -10.37
CA THR A 250 -17.06 22.73 -10.56
C THR A 250 -16.24 23.32 -9.43
N ILE A 251 -14.99 22.86 -9.29
CA ILE A 251 -13.98 23.63 -8.57
C ILE A 251 -13.69 24.86 -9.44
N GLY A 252 -14.28 26.02 -9.13
CA GLY A 252 -14.38 27.16 -10.06
C GLY A 252 -13.04 27.58 -10.67
N LEU A 253 -11.97 27.50 -9.88
CA LEU A 253 -10.59 27.78 -10.31
C LEU A 253 -10.14 26.98 -11.54
N LEU A 254 -10.69 25.77 -11.78
CA LEU A 254 -10.33 24.94 -12.92
C LEU A 254 -10.76 25.55 -14.26
N LYS A 255 -11.77 26.42 -14.27
CA LYS A 255 -12.27 27.05 -15.50
C LYS A 255 -11.30 28.06 -16.09
N VAL A 256 -10.48 28.69 -15.24
CA VAL A 256 -9.54 29.74 -15.64
C VAL A 256 -8.10 29.22 -15.78
N LEU A 257 -7.90 27.91 -15.64
CA LEU A 257 -6.59 27.26 -15.73
C LEU A 257 -6.60 26.18 -16.86
N PRO A 258 -6.80 26.58 -18.13
CA PRO A 258 -7.04 25.64 -19.23
C PRO A 258 -5.83 24.79 -19.62
N ASN A 259 -4.64 25.13 -19.12
CA ASN A 259 -3.39 24.44 -19.45
C ASN A 259 -2.92 23.48 -18.35
N LEU A 260 -3.71 23.23 -17.30
CA LEU A 260 -3.31 22.33 -16.23
C LEU A 260 -3.03 20.92 -16.75
N VAL A 261 -1.96 20.36 -16.21
CA VAL A 261 -1.51 18.98 -16.37
C VAL A 261 -1.71 18.24 -15.05
N GLU A 262 -1.58 18.93 -13.93
CA GLU A 262 -1.72 18.34 -12.60
C GLU A 262 -2.46 19.27 -11.64
N ILE A 263 -3.38 18.69 -10.86
CA ILE A 263 -4.03 19.36 -9.75
C ILE A 263 -4.04 18.45 -8.52
N ASP A 264 -3.66 19.01 -7.37
CA ASP A 264 -3.80 18.37 -6.07
C ASP A 264 -4.53 19.29 -5.07
N VAL A 265 -5.75 18.89 -4.72
CA VAL A 265 -6.62 19.54 -3.71
C VAL A 265 -6.84 18.61 -2.52
N THR A 266 -5.94 17.65 -2.30
CA THR A 266 -5.99 16.66 -1.22
C THR A 266 -6.24 17.29 0.14
N GLY A 267 -7.20 16.77 0.90
CA GLY A 267 -7.47 17.23 2.26
C GLY A 267 -8.11 18.63 2.35
N ILE A 268 -8.49 19.24 1.23
CA ILE A 268 -9.36 20.43 1.21
C ILE A 268 -10.81 19.97 1.28
N ASP A 269 -11.62 20.55 2.17
CA ASP A 269 -13.04 20.22 2.26
C ASP A 269 -13.84 20.83 1.10
N LEU A 270 -14.21 20.00 0.12
CA LEU A 270 -15.08 20.38 -1.01
C LEU A 270 -16.57 20.23 -0.68
N GLN A 271 -16.94 20.09 0.59
CA GLN A 271 -18.31 20.21 1.11
C GLN A 271 -19.34 19.31 0.43
N GLY A 272 -18.96 18.08 0.06
CA GLY A 272 -19.86 17.12 -0.55
C GLY A 272 -20.11 17.32 -2.05
N ARG A 273 -19.34 18.18 -2.74
CA ARG A 273 -19.49 18.40 -4.19
C ARG A 273 -19.33 17.12 -5.01
N THR A 274 -20.04 17.06 -6.13
CA THR A 274 -19.82 15.99 -7.11
C THR A 274 -18.55 16.23 -7.93
N VAL A 275 -18.00 15.15 -8.47
CA VAL A 275 -16.82 15.21 -9.36
C VAL A 275 -17.18 15.52 -10.83
N ASP A 276 -18.46 15.74 -11.15
CA ASP A 276 -18.94 16.06 -12.50
C ASP A 276 -18.32 17.33 -13.06
N GLY A 277 -17.89 18.25 -12.19
CA GLY A 277 -17.22 19.47 -12.61
C GLY A 277 -15.90 19.24 -13.35
N LEU A 278 -15.27 18.07 -13.22
CA LEU A 278 -14.09 17.67 -14.01
C LEU A 278 -14.44 17.38 -15.48
N CYS A 279 -15.73 17.25 -15.81
CA CYS A 279 -16.24 17.09 -17.18
C CYS A 279 -16.47 18.40 -17.92
N HIS A 280 -16.37 19.54 -17.25
CA HIS A 280 -16.68 20.82 -17.88
C HIS A 280 -15.67 21.14 -19.01
N ALA A 281 -16.15 21.69 -20.14
CA ALA A 281 -15.35 21.89 -21.34
C ALA A 281 -14.12 22.80 -21.16
N SER A 282 -14.17 23.70 -20.17
CA SER A 282 -13.05 24.58 -19.79
C SER A 282 -11.95 23.89 -18.99
N VAL A 283 -12.21 22.70 -18.43
CA VAL A 283 -11.20 21.94 -17.68
C VAL A 283 -10.24 21.30 -18.67
N SER A 284 -8.93 21.48 -18.42
CA SER A 284 -7.87 20.99 -19.30
C SER A 284 -8.02 19.53 -19.70
N ALA A 285 -7.90 19.27 -21.00
CA ALA A 285 -7.82 17.92 -21.56
C ALA A 285 -6.43 17.28 -21.39
N ASN A 286 -5.43 18.07 -21.01
CA ASN A 286 -4.04 17.65 -20.81
C ASN A 286 -3.75 17.18 -19.38
N LEU A 287 -4.78 17.06 -18.53
CA LEU A 287 -4.60 16.55 -17.17
C LEU A 287 -4.05 15.12 -17.21
N THR A 288 -2.85 14.96 -16.63
CA THR A 288 -2.21 13.67 -16.38
C THR A 288 -2.46 13.20 -14.97
N ARG A 289 -2.73 14.11 -14.02
CA ARG A 289 -2.87 13.79 -12.60
C ARG A 289 -3.99 14.58 -11.93
N ILE A 290 -4.80 13.87 -11.16
CA ILE A 290 -5.88 14.46 -10.36
C ILE A 290 -5.81 13.88 -8.94
N GLY A 291 -5.43 14.73 -7.99
CA GLY A 291 -5.40 14.46 -6.55
C GLY A 291 -6.58 15.12 -5.83
N LEU A 292 -7.50 14.29 -5.34
CA LEU A 292 -8.71 14.67 -4.61
C LEU A 292 -8.88 13.83 -3.33
N ASN A 293 -7.82 13.22 -2.80
CA ASN A 293 -7.98 12.32 -1.67
C ASN A 293 -8.35 13.07 -0.39
N THR A 294 -9.26 12.50 0.40
CA THR A 294 -9.78 13.14 1.62
C THR A 294 -10.37 14.54 1.35
N ALA A 295 -10.95 14.78 0.17
CA ALA A 295 -11.47 16.08 -0.23
C ALA A 295 -12.98 16.27 0.03
N ASN A 296 -13.65 15.31 0.69
CA ASN A 296 -15.09 15.33 0.93
C ASN A 296 -15.93 15.48 -0.36
N VAL A 297 -15.47 14.91 -1.48
CA VAL A 297 -16.29 14.84 -2.71
C VAL A 297 -17.26 13.66 -2.67
N SER A 298 -18.38 13.79 -3.38
CA SER A 298 -19.45 12.78 -3.44
C SER A 298 -19.88 12.49 -4.89
N GLY A 299 -20.93 11.70 -5.06
CA GLY A 299 -21.47 11.32 -6.38
C GLY A 299 -20.69 10.19 -7.05
N ALA A 300 -21.12 9.85 -8.27
CA ALA A 300 -20.47 8.80 -9.07
C ALA A 300 -19.22 9.34 -9.77
N LEU A 301 -18.27 8.45 -10.09
CA LEU A 301 -17.13 8.78 -10.96
C LEU A 301 -17.62 8.84 -12.43
N PRO A 302 -17.65 10.03 -13.08
CA PRO A 302 -18.19 10.15 -14.43
C PRO A 302 -17.23 9.58 -15.47
N GLN A 303 -17.80 9.05 -16.56
CA GLN A 303 -17.07 8.47 -17.70
C GLN A 303 -16.04 9.46 -18.30
N CYS A 304 -16.40 10.75 -18.38
CA CYS A 304 -15.55 11.80 -18.93
C CYS A 304 -14.16 11.90 -18.26
N VAL A 305 -14.05 11.52 -16.97
CA VAL A 305 -12.80 11.66 -16.21
C VAL A 305 -11.83 10.58 -16.65
N VAL A 306 -12.31 9.35 -16.79
CA VAL A 306 -11.49 8.23 -17.28
C VAL A 306 -11.27 8.26 -18.80
N ASP A 307 -12.07 9.04 -19.53
CA ASP A 307 -11.90 9.30 -20.96
C ASP A 307 -10.78 10.31 -21.27
N LYS A 308 -10.24 11.01 -20.27
CA LYS A 308 -9.16 11.98 -20.48
C LYS A 308 -7.92 11.26 -21.07
N PRO A 309 -7.47 11.63 -22.27
CA PRO A 309 -6.50 10.83 -23.02
C PRO A 309 -5.09 10.84 -22.40
N GLN A 310 -4.76 11.87 -21.62
CA GLN A 310 -3.45 12.00 -20.97
C GLN A 310 -3.47 11.55 -19.50
N LEU A 311 -4.63 11.16 -18.94
CA LEU A 311 -4.75 10.86 -17.52
C LEU A 311 -3.97 9.59 -17.18
N MET A 312 -2.99 9.75 -16.28
CA MET A 312 -2.12 8.69 -15.76
C MET A 312 -2.47 8.33 -14.32
N ASP A 313 -2.69 9.33 -13.45
CA ASP A 313 -2.96 9.10 -12.03
C ASP A 313 -4.27 9.73 -11.58
N LEU A 314 -5.13 8.91 -10.97
CA LEU A 314 -6.39 9.34 -10.37
C LEU A 314 -6.46 8.91 -8.91
N ALA A 315 -6.34 9.87 -8.00
CA ALA A 315 -6.40 9.65 -6.56
C ALA A 315 -7.64 10.31 -5.95
N MET A 316 -8.62 9.50 -5.52
CA MET A 316 -9.86 9.96 -4.91
C MET A 316 -10.28 9.10 -3.71
N GLN A 317 -9.33 8.45 -3.03
CA GLN A 317 -9.56 7.66 -1.82
C GLN A 317 -10.06 8.52 -0.64
N TYR A 318 -10.73 7.87 0.33
CA TYR A 318 -11.26 8.52 1.53
C TYR A 318 -12.28 9.65 1.28
N ASN A 319 -13.06 9.56 0.20
CA ASN A 319 -14.15 10.47 -0.13
C ASN A 319 -15.53 9.82 0.12
N TYR A 320 -16.59 10.36 -0.47
CA TYR A 320 -17.95 9.85 -0.40
C TYR A 320 -18.47 9.42 -1.78
N LEU A 321 -17.57 8.92 -2.64
CA LEU A 321 -17.95 8.48 -3.99
C LEU A 321 -18.88 7.27 -3.94
N THR A 322 -19.86 7.25 -4.83
CA THR A 322 -20.92 6.23 -4.94
C THR A 322 -21.03 5.71 -6.38
N GLY A 323 -22.07 4.95 -6.70
CA GLY A 323 -22.35 4.48 -8.06
C GLY A 323 -21.48 3.28 -8.47
N THR A 324 -21.16 3.16 -9.76
CA THR A 324 -20.36 2.08 -10.34
C THR A 324 -19.09 2.61 -11.00
N LEU A 325 -18.09 1.75 -11.22
CA LEU A 325 -16.91 2.13 -11.99
C LEU A 325 -17.26 2.27 -13.49
N PRO A 326 -16.86 3.38 -14.16
CA PRO A 326 -16.98 3.52 -15.61
C PRO A 326 -16.02 2.55 -16.34
N SER A 327 -16.23 2.29 -17.63
CA SER A 327 -15.27 1.48 -18.40
C SER A 327 -14.10 2.34 -18.84
N LEU A 328 -12.88 1.80 -18.80
CA LEU A 328 -11.72 2.50 -19.36
C LEU A 328 -11.78 2.42 -20.90
N PRO A 329 -11.56 3.53 -21.62
CA PRO A 329 -11.42 3.47 -23.07
C PRO A 329 -10.15 2.70 -23.45
N SER A 330 -10.12 2.11 -24.65
CA SER A 330 -8.94 1.39 -25.14
C SER A 330 -7.70 2.28 -25.31
N SER A 331 -7.89 3.60 -25.39
CA SER A 331 -6.84 4.62 -25.45
C SER A 331 -6.41 5.14 -24.08
N SER A 332 -6.90 4.56 -22.99
CA SER A 332 -6.57 5.01 -21.63
C SER A 332 -5.07 4.88 -21.37
N ASN A 333 -4.47 5.94 -20.83
CA ASN A 333 -3.08 5.97 -20.36
C ASN A 333 -2.99 5.84 -18.83
N LEU A 334 -4.07 5.41 -18.18
CA LEU A 334 -4.15 5.33 -16.72
C LEU A 334 -3.12 4.31 -16.20
N ARG A 335 -2.29 4.74 -15.28
CA ARG A 335 -1.23 3.98 -14.59
C ARG A 335 -1.62 3.69 -13.15
N ALA A 336 -2.21 4.66 -12.46
CA ALA A 336 -2.61 4.51 -11.07
C ALA A 336 -4.06 4.93 -10.82
N LEU A 337 -4.81 4.04 -10.16
CA LEU A 337 -6.17 4.31 -9.71
C LEU A 337 -6.33 4.00 -8.22
N TYR A 338 -6.54 5.06 -7.44
CA TYR A 338 -6.77 4.98 -6.00
C TYR A 338 -8.18 5.46 -5.65
N LEU A 339 -9.10 4.52 -5.45
CA LEU A 339 -10.49 4.81 -5.07
C LEU A 339 -10.89 4.17 -3.73
N HIS A 340 -9.95 3.55 -3.01
CA HIS A 340 -10.20 2.79 -1.80
C HIS A 340 -10.81 3.60 -0.64
N GLU A 341 -11.41 2.86 0.31
CA GLU A 341 -11.86 3.36 1.62
C GLU A 341 -12.82 4.56 1.53
N GLN A 342 -13.79 4.51 0.60
CA GLN A 342 -14.87 5.50 0.54
C GLN A 342 -15.72 5.44 1.82
N ARG A 343 -16.10 6.62 2.31
CA ARG A 343 -16.83 6.86 3.56
C ARG A 343 -18.34 6.79 3.40
N SER A 344 -18.85 6.86 2.17
CA SER A 344 -20.28 6.77 1.89
C SER A 344 -20.81 5.39 2.27
N ALA A 345 -21.99 5.36 2.91
CA ALA A 345 -22.71 4.11 3.13
C ALA A 345 -23.08 3.45 1.80
N ASP A 346 -23.28 4.22 0.73
CA ASP A 346 -23.55 3.77 -0.64
C ASP A 346 -22.29 3.83 -1.52
N SER A 347 -21.13 3.52 -0.91
CA SER A 347 -19.81 3.39 -1.56
C SER A 347 -19.89 2.70 -2.92
N ILE A 348 -18.91 2.99 -3.79
CA ILE A 348 -18.75 2.43 -5.14
C ILE A 348 -19.05 0.92 -5.15
N SER A 349 -19.95 0.51 -6.04
CA SER A 349 -20.54 -0.83 -6.10
C SER A 349 -20.61 -1.36 -7.52
N GLY A 350 -21.25 -2.50 -7.73
CA GLY A 350 -21.36 -3.17 -9.03
C GLY A 350 -20.19 -4.11 -9.32
N VAL A 351 -19.98 -4.46 -10.58
CA VAL A 351 -18.89 -5.36 -11.02
C VAL A 351 -17.66 -4.57 -11.42
N LEU A 352 -16.47 -5.19 -11.36
CA LEU A 352 -15.25 -4.61 -11.91
C LEU A 352 -15.27 -4.73 -13.45
N PRO A 353 -15.27 -3.61 -14.21
CA PRO A 353 -15.28 -3.69 -15.67
C PRO A 353 -14.01 -4.39 -16.21
N PRO A 354 -14.13 -5.27 -17.23
CA PRO A 354 -12.97 -5.99 -17.79
C PRO A 354 -11.85 -5.09 -18.30
N SER A 355 -12.16 -3.86 -18.71
CA SER A 355 -11.19 -2.88 -19.18
C SER A 355 -10.12 -2.51 -18.14
N TYR A 356 -10.43 -2.62 -16.85
CA TYR A 356 -9.43 -2.37 -15.80
C TYR A 356 -8.37 -3.47 -15.78
N VAL A 357 -8.79 -4.74 -15.85
CA VAL A 357 -7.86 -5.87 -15.73
C VAL A 357 -7.17 -6.21 -17.07
N ASN A 358 -7.81 -5.90 -18.20
CA ASN A 358 -7.22 -6.03 -19.54
C ASN A 358 -6.33 -4.82 -19.92
N SER A 359 -6.10 -3.88 -19.00
CA SER A 359 -5.21 -2.74 -19.25
C SER A 359 -3.76 -3.19 -19.42
N THR A 360 -3.06 -2.55 -20.36
CA THR A 360 -1.61 -2.70 -20.59
C THR A 360 -0.79 -1.59 -19.94
N THR A 361 -1.43 -0.58 -19.34
CA THR A 361 -0.79 0.59 -18.74
C THR A 361 -0.95 0.66 -17.23
N LEU A 362 -1.99 0.03 -16.67
CA LEU A 362 -2.26 0.08 -15.24
C LEU A 362 -1.19 -0.67 -14.44
N GLU A 363 -0.64 0.03 -13.46
CA GLU A 363 0.39 -0.42 -12.53
C GLU A 363 -0.19 -0.57 -11.12
N HIS A 364 -1.02 0.38 -10.69
CA HIS A 364 -1.61 0.39 -9.35
C HIS A 364 -3.14 0.42 -9.42
N LEU A 365 -3.79 -0.60 -8.85
CA LEU A 365 -5.24 -0.66 -8.73
C LEU A 365 -5.64 -0.91 -7.28
N TRP A 366 -6.04 0.16 -6.59
CA TRP A 366 -6.38 0.11 -5.17
C TRP A 366 -7.86 0.44 -4.99
N LEU A 367 -8.64 -0.63 -4.82
CA LEU A 367 -10.09 -0.62 -4.69
C LEU A 367 -10.53 -1.26 -3.35
N THR A 368 -9.69 -1.17 -2.32
CA THR A 368 -9.95 -1.71 -0.97
C THR A 368 -11.21 -1.11 -0.36
N ASN A 369 -11.99 -1.95 0.33
CA ASN A 369 -13.13 -1.53 1.14
C ASN A 369 -14.19 -0.72 0.36
N LEU A 370 -14.58 -1.27 -0.81
CA LEU A 370 -15.72 -0.79 -1.59
C LEU A 370 -16.85 -1.84 -1.51
N LYS A 371 -17.89 -1.66 -2.32
CA LYS A 371 -19.00 -2.60 -2.48
C LYS A 371 -18.95 -3.33 -3.82
N LEU A 372 -17.76 -3.49 -4.40
CA LEU A 372 -17.60 -4.20 -5.68
C LEU A 372 -17.93 -5.68 -5.48
N SER A 373 -18.52 -6.30 -6.50
CA SER A 373 -19.11 -7.63 -6.42
C SER A 373 -19.01 -8.38 -7.75
N GLY A 374 -19.50 -9.63 -7.78
CA GLY A 374 -19.41 -10.49 -8.95
C GLY A 374 -18.04 -11.15 -9.10
N ALA A 375 -17.87 -11.91 -10.19
CA ALA A 375 -16.61 -12.57 -10.49
C ALA A 375 -15.58 -11.58 -11.05
N LEU A 376 -14.30 -11.81 -10.75
CA LEU A 376 -13.23 -11.09 -11.43
C LEU A 376 -13.16 -11.54 -12.90
N PRO A 377 -13.04 -10.62 -13.87
CA PRO A 377 -12.90 -11.01 -15.27
C PRO A 377 -11.60 -11.78 -15.53
N ASP A 378 -11.68 -12.92 -16.20
CA ASP A 378 -10.50 -13.74 -16.56
C ASP A 378 -9.87 -13.30 -17.88
N VAL A 379 -9.52 -12.02 -17.95
CA VAL A 379 -8.92 -11.37 -19.14
C VAL A 379 -7.80 -10.43 -18.74
N PHE A 380 -7.02 -10.78 -17.72
CA PHE A 380 -5.83 -10.00 -17.38
C PHE A 380 -4.85 -10.00 -18.55
N SER A 381 -4.44 -8.82 -18.99
CA SER A 381 -3.56 -8.69 -20.16
C SER A 381 -2.22 -9.43 -19.93
N PRO A 382 -1.75 -10.27 -20.87
CA PRO A 382 -0.44 -10.92 -20.75
C PRO A 382 0.75 -9.95 -20.73
N THR A 383 0.54 -8.73 -21.23
CA THR A 383 1.52 -7.63 -21.24
C THR A 383 1.20 -6.57 -20.18
N GLY A 384 0.37 -6.91 -19.19
CA GLY A 384 0.06 -6.01 -18.08
C GLY A 384 1.31 -5.70 -17.24
N VAL A 385 1.45 -4.44 -16.85
CA VAL A 385 2.58 -3.91 -16.06
C VAL A 385 2.24 -3.74 -14.57
N TRP A 386 1.26 -4.51 -14.09
CA TRP A 386 0.73 -4.48 -12.73
C TRP A 386 1.81 -4.55 -11.67
N ARG A 387 1.88 -3.58 -10.75
CA ARG A 387 2.75 -3.59 -9.57
C ARG A 387 2.03 -3.94 -8.29
N GLU A 388 0.82 -3.42 -8.13
CA GLU A 388 0.03 -3.59 -6.92
C GLU A 388 -1.45 -3.68 -7.23
N ILE A 389 -2.09 -4.75 -6.75
CA ILE A 389 -3.53 -4.94 -6.85
C ILE A 389 -4.08 -5.17 -5.45
N TYR A 390 -4.90 -4.22 -4.97
CA TYR A 390 -5.65 -4.34 -3.73
C TYR A 390 -7.15 -4.31 -4.03
N LEU A 391 -7.77 -5.49 -3.94
CA LEU A 391 -9.22 -5.70 -4.12
C LEU A 391 -9.88 -6.21 -2.83
N ASN A 392 -9.14 -6.15 -1.73
CA ASN A 392 -9.56 -6.66 -0.43
C ASN A 392 -10.75 -5.89 0.17
N LYS A 393 -11.52 -6.56 1.04
CA LYS A 393 -12.73 -6.02 1.69
C LYS A 393 -13.80 -5.58 0.67
N ASN A 394 -14.11 -6.44 -0.29
CA ASN A 394 -15.21 -6.25 -1.23
C ASN A 394 -16.17 -7.46 -1.13
N ALA A 395 -17.10 -7.58 -2.07
CA ALA A 395 -18.01 -8.70 -2.21
C ALA A 395 -17.75 -9.52 -3.49
N PHE A 396 -16.50 -9.55 -3.98
CA PHE A 396 -16.13 -10.37 -5.14
C PHE A 396 -16.36 -11.85 -4.86
N ASN A 397 -16.79 -12.61 -5.86
CA ASN A 397 -17.13 -14.02 -5.75
C ASN A 397 -16.59 -14.84 -6.94
N GLY A 398 -16.98 -16.11 -7.05
CA GLY A 398 -16.46 -17.01 -8.08
C GLY A 398 -15.03 -17.47 -7.78
N THR A 399 -14.30 -17.92 -8.81
CA THR A 399 -12.91 -18.37 -8.69
C THR A 399 -11.93 -17.22 -8.90
N ILE A 400 -10.72 -17.33 -8.35
CA ILE A 400 -9.61 -16.43 -8.71
C ILE A 400 -9.22 -16.71 -10.17
N PRO A 401 -9.13 -15.70 -11.05
CA PRO A 401 -8.78 -15.92 -12.46
C PRO A 401 -7.37 -16.47 -12.66
N ALA A 402 -7.19 -17.39 -13.61
CA ALA A 402 -5.87 -17.95 -13.91
C ALA A 402 -4.97 -16.93 -14.64
N SER A 403 -5.55 -16.02 -15.43
CA SER A 403 -4.81 -14.95 -16.11
C SER A 403 -4.10 -13.99 -15.13
N LEU A 404 -4.60 -13.84 -13.89
CA LEU A 404 -3.95 -13.07 -12.84
C LEU A 404 -2.65 -13.73 -12.33
N GLY A 405 -2.58 -15.07 -12.36
CA GLY A 405 -1.37 -15.81 -12.00
C GLY A 405 -0.23 -15.64 -13.00
N SER A 406 -0.54 -15.26 -14.24
CA SER A 406 0.44 -15.06 -15.31
C SER A 406 1.11 -13.68 -15.32
N GLN A 407 0.72 -12.80 -14.40
CA GLN A 407 1.17 -11.40 -14.36
C GLN A 407 2.60 -11.28 -13.84
N ARG A 408 3.52 -10.90 -14.73
CA ARG A 408 4.96 -10.96 -14.48
C ARG A 408 5.49 -9.87 -13.55
N TYR A 409 4.83 -8.71 -13.52
CA TYR A 409 5.32 -7.52 -12.82
C TYR A 409 4.66 -7.30 -11.47
N LEU A 410 3.88 -8.26 -10.95
CA LEU A 410 3.01 -8.02 -9.80
C LEU A 410 3.60 -8.59 -8.50
N PRO A 411 4.38 -7.81 -7.72
CA PRO A 411 4.89 -8.23 -6.43
C PRO A 411 3.80 -8.34 -5.36
N VAL A 412 2.80 -7.45 -5.37
CA VAL A 412 1.81 -7.35 -4.29
C VAL A 412 0.39 -7.58 -4.79
N LEU A 413 -0.28 -8.54 -4.19
CA LEU A 413 -1.68 -8.89 -4.47
C LEU A 413 -2.44 -9.10 -3.17
N ASP A 414 -3.54 -8.38 -2.97
CA ASP A 414 -4.44 -8.60 -1.84
C ASP A 414 -5.90 -8.73 -2.30
N LEU A 415 -6.44 -9.93 -2.14
CA LEU A 415 -7.82 -10.35 -2.41
C LEU A 415 -8.58 -10.69 -1.13
N SER A 416 -8.02 -10.38 0.05
CA SER A 416 -8.57 -10.77 1.34
C SER A 416 -9.97 -10.18 1.62
N PHE A 417 -10.76 -10.81 2.47
CA PHE A 417 -12.10 -10.35 2.85
C PHE A 417 -13.02 -10.18 1.63
N ASN A 418 -13.20 -11.27 0.89
CA ASN A 418 -14.12 -11.38 -0.23
C ASN A 418 -14.89 -12.71 -0.10
N ALA A 419 -15.55 -13.15 -1.17
CA ALA A 419 -16.23 -14.44 -1.27
C ALA A 419 -15.65 -15.32 -2.40
N PHE A 420 -14.37 -15.19 -2.71
CA PHE A 420 -13.69 -16.07 -3.67
C PHE A 420 -13.74 -17.53 -3.22
N SER A 421 -13.86 -18.45 -4.16
CA SER A 421 -14.08 -19.88 -3.92
C SER A 421 -13.27 -20.74 -4.87
N GLY A 422 -13.24 -22.05 -4.61
CA GLY A 422 -12.45 -23.00 -5.39
C GLY A 422 -10.96 -22.98 -5.05
N ALA A 423 -10.15 -23.56 -5.93
CA ALA A 423 -8.71 -23.64 -5.77
C ALA A 423 -8.02 -22.32 -6.17
N VAL A 424 -6.92 -21.99 -5.49
CA VAL A 424 -6.02 -20.90 -5.90
C VAL A 424 -5.23 -21.33 -7.14
N PRO A 425 -5.32 -20.63 -8.28
CA PRO A 425 -4.55 -20.96 -9.48
C PRO A 425 -3.04 -20.83 -9.27
N GLY A 426 -2.27 -21.61 -10.03
CA GLY A 426 -0.81 -21.43 -10.14
C GLY A 426 -0.45 -20.01 -10.60
N GLY A 427 0.69 -19.49 -10.16
CA GLY A 427 1.18 -18.14 -10.42
C GLY A 427 0.66 -17.07 -9.46
N ILE A 428 -0.38 -17.35 -8.69
CA ILE A 428 -0.87 -16.40 -7.67
C ILE A 428 0.15 -16.24 -6.54
N TYR A 429 0.66 -17.35 -6.00
CA TYR A 429 1.60 -17.33 -4.87
C TYR A 429 3.01 -17.80 -5.23
N ASP A 430 3.19 -18.56 -6.31
CA ASP A 430 4.47 -19.17 -6.66
C ASP A 430 5.20 -18.47 -7.83
N HIS A 431 4.67 -17.37 -8.37
CA HIS A 431 5.32 -16.62 -9.44
C HIS A 431 6.66 -16.01 -8.94
N PRO A 432 7.76 -16.03 -9.74
CA PRO A 432 9.09 -15.61 -9.27
C PRO A 432 9.20 -14.16 -8.80
N ASN A 433 8.32 -13.29 -9.27
CA ASN A 433 8.29 -11.87 -8.87
C ASN A 433 7.27 -11.56 -7.77
N ARG A 434 6.51 -12.55 -7.28
CA ARG A 434 5.53 -12.35 -6.21
C ARG A 434 6.24 -12.21 -4.87
N THR A 435 5.90 -11.19 -4.08
CA THR A 435 6.47 -10.96 -2.75
C THR A 435 5.42 -11.01 -1.64
N HIS A 436 4.21 -10.51 -1.90
CA HIS A 436 3.13 -10.43 -0.90
C HIS A 436 1.81 -10.89 -1.50
N VAL A 437 1.18 -11.88 -0.85
CA VAL A 437 -0.14 -12.40 -1.24
C VAL A 437 -1.06 -12.43 -0.01
N GLY A 438 -2.19 -11.73 -0.11
CA GLY A 438 -3.31 -11.81 0.83
C GLY A 438 -4.52 -12.45 0.15
N ILE A 439 -5.01 -13.56 0.68
CA ILE A 439 -6.24 -14.24 0.25
C ILE A 439 -7.10 -14.63 1.46
N LYS A 440 -6.85 -14.00 2.60
CA LYS A 440 -7.50 -14.23 3.89
C LYS A 440 -9.01 -14.02 3.83
N SER A 441 -9.80 -14.73 4.65
CA SER A 441 -11.24 -14.47 4.79
C SER A 441 -11.98 -14.54 3.44
N ASN A 442 -11.87 -15.70 2.80
CA ASN A 442 -12.58 -16.08 1.57
C ASN A 442 -13.24 -17.47 1.78
N LYS A 443 -13.65 -18.12 0.69
CA LYS A 443 -14.22 -19.48 0.67
C LYS A 443 -13.34 -20.44 -0.15
N LEU A 444 -12.03 -20.21 -0.16
CA LEU A 444 -11.07 -21.00 -0.93
C LEU A 444 -10.93 -22.39 -0.33
N THR A 445 -10.91 -23.40 -1.19
CA THR A 445 -10.87 -24.82 -0.79
C THR A 445 -9.48 -25.43 -0.89
N GLN A 446 -8.60 -24.85 -1.70
CA GLN A 446 -7.22 -25.30 -1.91
C GLN A 446 -6.31 -24.11 -2.13
N VAL A 447 -5.15 -24.13 -1.50
CA VAL A 447 -4.05 -23.15 -1.73
C VAL A 447 -2.91 -23.83 -2.47
N SER A 448 -2.87 -25.17 -2.48
CA SER A 448 -1.83 -25.98 -3.10
C SER A 448 -2.37 -26.81 -4.25
N VAL A 449 -1.90 -26.55 -5.48
CA VAL A 449 -1.93 -27.51 -6.59
C VAL A 449 -0.92 -27.11 -7.66
N SER A 450 0.08 -27.96 -7.89
CA SER A 450 1.16 -27.85 -8.90
C SER A 450 1.86 -26.49 -8.98
N SER A 451 3.09 -26.41 -8.47
CA SER A 451 3.89 -25.24 -8.82
C SER A 451 4.24 -25.29 -10.30
N ILE A 452 3.98 -24.19 -10.99
CA ILE A 452 4.22 -24.06 -12.43
C ILE A 452 5.48 -23.26 -12.74
N HIS A 453 6.05 -22.58 -11.74
CA HIS A 453 7.26 -21.78 -11.85
C HIS A 453 8.44 -22.45 -11.14
N SER A 454 9.64 -22.39 -11.73
CA SER A 454 10.86 -22.98 -11.15
C SER A 454 12.00 -21.94 -11.05
N PRO A 455 12.59 -21.71 -9.86
CA PRO A 455 12.14 -22.22 -8.56
C PRO A 455 10.80 -21.59 -8.14
N PRO A 456 9.86 -22.38 -7.57
CA PRO A 456 8.59 -21.86 -7.07
C PRO A 456 8.80 -20.74 -6.06
N GLY A 457 7.93 -19.72 -6.02
CA GLY A 457 7.84 -18.78 -4.89
C GLY A 457 9.16 -18.13 -4.46
N ALA A 458 10.11 -17.98 -5.38
CA ALA A 458 11.50 -17.61 -5.10
C ALA A 458 11.65 -16.22 -4.44
N SER A 459 10.62 -15.38 -4.57
CA SER A 459 10.58 -14.03 -4.00
C SER A 459 9.51 -13.85 -2.92
N LEU A 460 8.71 -14.87 -2.61
CA LEU A 460 7.57 -14.71 -1.70
C LEU A 460 8.06 -14.48 -0.26
N ILE A 461 7.62 -13.36 0.33
CA ILE A 461 7.94 -12.93 1.70
C ILE A 461 6.74 -13.14 2.63
N ARG A 462 5.51 -12.91 2.14
CA ARG A 462 4.29 -12.98 2.93
C ARG A 462 3.17 -13.71 2.19
N LEU A 463 2.57 -14.69 2.85
CA LEU A 463 1.34 -15.36 2.43
C LEU A 463 0.35 -15.37 3.61
N ASP A 464 -0.82 -14.74 3.42
CA ASP A 464 -1.94 -14.82 4.36
C ASP A 464 -3.14 -15.48 3.67
N ALA A 465 -3.37 -16.75 3.96
CA ALA A 465 -4.51 -17.54 3.52
C ALA A 465 -5.43 -17.97 4.67
N SER A 466 -5.34 -17.26 5.81
CA SER A 466 -6.15 -17.55 6.99
C SER A 466 -7.65 -17.38 6.76
N LYS A 467 -8.50 -18.03 7.56
CA LYS A 467 -9.97 -17.89 7.51
C LYS A 467 -10.55 -18.27 6.15
N ASN A 468 -10.23 -19.46 5.66
CA ASN A 468 -10.81 -20.04 4.45
C ASN A 468 -11.42 -21.41 4.80
N VAL A 469 -11.73 -22.23 3.80
CA VAL A 469 -12.15 -23.63 3.96
C VAL A 469 -11.14 -24.56 3.30
N VAL A 470 -9.85 -24.22 3.44
CA VAL A 470 -8.76 -24.95 2.76
C VAL A 470 -8.64 -26.33 3.38
N ASN A 471 -8.93 -27.36 2.59
CA ASN A 471 -8.93 -28.75 2.99
C ASN A 471 -7.91 -29.51 2.13
N GLU A 472 -6.64 -29.43 2.53
CA GLU A 472 -5.52 -30.07 1.84
C GLU A 472 -4.50 -30.63 2.82
N THR A 473 -3.73 -31.61 2.35
CA THR A 473 -2.56 -32.17 3.03
C THR A 473 -1.28 -31.65 2.38
N GLY A 474 -0.13 -31.75 3.05
CA GLY A 474 1.16 -31.44 2.42
C GLY A 474 1.51 -29.94 2.39
N VAL A 475 0.94 -29.17 3.33
CA VAL A 475 1.32 -27.78 3.61
C VAL A 475 2.83 -27.63 3.89
N SER A 476 3.50 -28.71 4.31
CA SER A 476 4.95 -28.77 4.50
C SER A 476 5.75 -28.35 3.26
N THR A 477 5.19 -28.59 2.07
CA THR A 477 5.82 -28.24 0.80
C THR A 477 5.98 -26.73 0.57
N ILE A 478 5.21 -25.88 1.26
CA ILE A 478 5.38 -24.42 1.22
C ILE A 478 6.77 -24.04 1.72
N PHE A 479 7.24 -24.70 2.78
CA PHE A 479 8.54 -24.41 3.40
C PHE A 479 9.74 -24.84 2.54
N THR A 480 9.57 -25.88 1.73
CA THR A 480 10.61 -26.34 0.81
C THR A 480 10.63 -25.53 -0.48
N ARG A 481 9.46 -25.02 -0.90
CA ARG A 481 9.28 -24.29 -2.15
C ARG A 481 9.44 -22.79 -2.04
N MET A 482 9.32 -22.17 -0.86
CA MET A 482 9.33 -20.71 -0.72
C MET A 482 10.47 -20.24 0.21
N PRO A 483 11.73 -20.24 -0.27
CA PRO A 483 12.91 -20.06 0.58
C PRO A 483 13.03 -18.67 1.23
N LYS A 484 12.32 -17.65 0.73
CA LYS A 484 12.32 -16.28 1.27
C LYS A 484 11.14 -15.99 2.21
N LEU A 485 10.26 -16.95 2.47
CA LEU A 485 9.02 -16.74 3.21
C LEU A 485 9.32 -16.35 4.66
N GLN A 486 8.78 -15.21 5.09
CA GLN A 486 8.95 -14.66 6.44
C GLN A 486 7.63 -14.65 7.24
N TYR A 487 6.49 -14.53 6.58
CA TYR A 487 5.19 -14.42 7.23
C TYR A 487 4.20 -15.39 6.56
N LEU A 488 3.74 -16.39 7.31
CA LEU A 488 2.80 -17.39 6.83
C LEU A 488 1.61 -17.49 7.80
N TYR A 489 0.41 -17.21 7.30
CA TYR A 489 -0.83 -17.35 8.07
C TYR A 489 -1.79 -18.27 7.32
N LEU A 490 -2.12 -19.40 7.94
CA LEU A 490 -3.01 -20.44 7.46
C LEU A 490 -4.06 -20.81 8.52
N ASN A 491 -4.15 -20.04 9.60
CA ASN A 491 -5.08 -20.30 10.69
C ASN A 491 -6.55 -20.21 10.26
N ASP A 492 -7.44 -20.84 11.04
CA ASP A 492 -8.87 -20.92 10.76
C ASP A 492 -9.14 -21.52 9.36
N ASN A 493 -8.70 -22.77 9.15
CA ASN A 493 -8.89 -23.55 7.92
C ASN A 493 -9.25 -25.01 8.27
N GLU A 494 -9.27 -25.89 7.26
CA GLU A 494 -9.51 -27.33 7.40
C GLU A 494 -8.25 -28.14 7.04
N LEU A 495 -7.05 -27.63 7.35
CA LEU A 495 -5.80 -28.31 6.98
C LEU A 495 -5.59 -29.58 7.80
N HIS A 496 -5.12 -30.64 7.15
CA HIS A 496 -4.86 -31.96 7.76
C HIS A 496 -3.41 -32.42 7.56
N GLY A 497 -3.02 -33.45 8.29
CA GLY A 497 -1.69 -34.06 8.21
C GLY A 497 -0.63 -33.31 9.03
N VAL A 498 0.65 -33.56 8.72
CA VAL A 498 1.78 -32.95 9.43
C VAL A 498 2.16 -31.60 8.82
N ILE A 499 2.47 -30.61 9.67
CA ILE A 499 2.90 -29.28 9.20
C ILE A 499 4.30 -29.29 8.59
N LEU A 500 5.18 -30.16 9.09
CA LEU A 500 6.57 -30.30 8.67
C LEU A 500 6.91 -31.79 8.74
N ASP A 501 7.41 -32.33 7.63
CA ASP A 501 8.01 -33.67 7.62
C ASP A 501 9.51 -33.59 7.94
N ASP A 502 10.11 -34.75 8.14
CA ASP A 502 11.52 -34.98 8.46
C ASP A 502 12.46 -34.81 7.25
N SER A 503 11.97 -34.36 6.09
CA SER A 503 12.73 -34.23 4.84
C SER A 503 13.10 -32.78 4.49
N THR A 504 14.24 -32.35 5.03
CA THR A 504 15.21 -31.41 4.41
C THR A 504 14.70 -30.13 3.70
N THR A 505 14.36 -29.08 4.45
CA THR A 505 14.78 -27.69 4.11
C THR A 505 14.75 -26.80 5.36
N PRO A 506 15.81 -26.05 5.70
CA PRO A 506 15.79 -25.16 6.86
C PRO A 506 14.85 -23.96 6.62
N VAL A 507 13.99 -23.67 7.59
CA VAL A 507 12.94 -22.62 7.57
C VAL A 507 13.46 -21.26 8.08
N TRP A 508 14.74 -20.96 7.83
CA TRP A 508 15.52 -19.96 8.57
C TRP A 508 15.02 -18.52 8.45
N ALA A 509 14.29 -18.19 7.39
CA ALA A 509 13.73 -16.86 7.14
C ALA A 509 12.41 -16.58 7.90
N LEU A 510 11.72 -17.60 8.41
CA LEU A 510 10.37 -17.46 8.97
C LEU A 510 10.38 -16.63 10.25
N ARG A 511 9.61 -15.54 10.26
CA ARG A 511 9.41 -14.63 11.39
C ARG A 511 8.08 -14.89 12.09
N GLN A 512 7.02 -15.12 11.32
CA GLN A 512 5.72 -15.44 11.87
C GLN A 512 5.07 -16.61 11.14
N LEU A 513 4.52 -17.52 11.94
CA LEU A 513 3.71 -18.65 11.48
C LEU A 513 2.44 -18.68 12.33
N ASP A 514 1.29 -18.72 11.69
CA ASP A 514 0.03 -19.01 12.38
C ASP A 514 -0.72 -20.09 11.59
N VAL A 515 -0.82 -21.27 12.19
CA VAL A 515 -1.59 -22.40 11.65
C VAL A 515 -2.67 -22.85 12.64
N SER A 516 -3.00 -21.97 13.60
CA SER A 516 -3.96 -22.29 14.64
C SER A 516 -5.36 -22.60 14.08
N THR A 517 -6.17 -23.34 14.81
CA THR A 517 -7.56 -23.65 14.41
C THR A 517 -7.59 -24.39 13.06
N ASN A 518 -7.01 -25.58 13.04
CA ASN A 518 -6.97 -26.50 11.91
C ASN A 518 -7.12 -27.95 12.42
N TYR A 519 -6.96 -28.94 11.54
CA TYR A 519 -6.96 -30.38 11.86
C TYR A 519 -5.58 -31.02 11.70
N LEU A 520 -4.50 -30.24 11.88
CA LEU A 520 -3.13 -30.74 11.75
C LEU A 520 -2.83 -31.72 12.90
N GLU A 521 -2.14 -32.81 12.58
CA GLU A 521 -1.88 -33.92 13.48
C GLU A 521 -0.41 -34.39 13.39
N GLY A 522 -0.07 -35.42 14.18
CA GLY A 522 1.28 -35.99 14.25
C GLY A 522 2.18 -35.36 15.31
N GLU A 523 3.47 -35.67 15.23
CA GLU A 523 4.49 -35.10 16.12
C GLU A 523 5.04 -33.80 15.55
N ILE A 524 5.22 -32.78 16.40
CA ILE A 524 5.93 -31.57 16.03
C ILE A 524 7.42 -31.94 15.87
N PRO A 525 8.10 -31.57 14.75
CA PRO A 525 9.47 -32.01 14.53
C PRO A 525 10.46 -31.62 15.65
N GLY A 526 11.50 -32.44 15.82
CA GLY A 526 12.51 -32.29 16.88
C GLY A 526 13.43 -31.07 16.75
N ALA A 527 14.29 -30.87 17.77
CA ALA A 527 15.16 -29.69 17.94
C ALA A 527 16.13 -29.46 16.78
N SER A 528 16.50 -30.52 16.06
CA SER A 528 17.38 -30.46 14.89
C SER A 528 16.77 -29.67 13.72
N TYR A 529 15.44 -29.60 13.65
CA TYR A 529 14.69 -28.92 12.58
C TYR A 529 14.15 -27.58 13.06
N TRP A 530 13.37 -27.59 14.13
CA TRP A 530 12.78 -26.37 14.70
C TRP A 530 13.76 -25.60 15.58
N GLY A 531 14.61 -26.26 16.38
CA GLY A 531 15.55 -25.58 17.28
C GLY A 531 16.55 -24.67 16.55
N LYS A 532 16.82 -24.90 15.26
CA LYS A 532 17.60 -23.98 14.40
C LYS A 532 16.83 -22.70 13.99
N ILE A 533 15.50 -22.75 13.98
CA ILE A 533 14.63 -21.57 13.88
C ILE A 533 14.67 -20.78 15.21
N PHE A 534 15.03 -21.44 16.31
CA PHE A 534 14.95 -20.90 17.67
C PHE A 534 16.32 -20.63 18.32
N THR A 535 17.42 -20.52 17.54
CA THR A 535 18.73 -20.21 18.12
C THR A 535 18.78 -18.79 18.69
N SER A 536 19.57 -18.58 19.75
CA SER A 536 19.77 -17.29 20.45
C SER A 536 20.32 -16.14 19.58
N SER A 537 20.72 -16.42 18.35
CA SER A 537 21.10 -15.43 17.31
C SER A 537 19.94 -15.00 16.40
N ALA A 538 18.71 -15.49 16.63
CA ALA A 538 17.55 -15.13 15.84
C ALA A 538 17.11 -13.67 16.13
N PRO A 539 16.71 -12.88 15.11
CA PRO A 539 16.18 -11.53 15.31
C PRO A 539 14.97 -11.54 16.25
N ALA A 540 14.88 -10.58 17.17
CA ALA A 540 13.77 -10.45 18.12
C ALA A 540 12.41 -10.27 17.43
N GLY A 541 11.34 -10.84 18.00
CA GLY A 541 9.94 -10.61 17.60
C GLY A 541 9.27 -11.72 16.76
N ARG A 542 9.76 -12.96 16.84
CA ARG A 542 9.15 -14.11 16.14
C ARG A 542 7.89 -14.62 16.86
N LYS A 543 6.89 -15.05 16.10
CA LYS A 543 5.60 -15.55 16.64
C LYS A 543 5.15 -16.81 15.91
N PHE A 544 4.91 -17.87 16.66
CA PHE A 544 4.46 -19.15 16.11
C PHE A 544 3.21 -19.61 16.85
N ASP A 545 2.08 -19.70 16.16
CA ASP A 545 0.85 -20.23 16.75
C ASP A 545 0.48 -21.54 16.04
N ILE A 546 0.49 -22.62 16.81
CA ILE A 546 0.12 -23.96 16.36
C ILE A 546 -1.05 -24.52 17.18
N SER A 547 -1.69 -23.67 17.99
CA SER A 547 -2.76 -24.06 18.91
C SER A 547 -4.02 -24.53 18.17
N GLN A 548 -4.96 -25.15 18.90
CA GLN A 548 -6.24 -25.59 18.35
C GLN A 548 -6.09 -26.49 17.10
N ASN A 549 -5.23 -27.49 17.23
CA ASN A 549 -4.96 -28.55 16.26
C ASN A 549 -5.06 -29.93 16.96
N LEU A 550 -4.81 -31.03 16.23
CA LEU A 550 -4.89 -32.42 16.71
C LEU A 550 -3.52 -33.02 17.09
N TYR A 551 -2.51 -32.19 17.38
CA TYR A 551 -1.19 -32.65 17.82
C TYR A 551 -1.29 -33.49 19.11
N THR A 552 -0.52 -34.57 19.18
CA THR A 552 -0.58 -35.54 20.30
C THR A 552 0.58 -35.41 21.29
N ARG A 553 1.69 -34.76 20.89
CA ARG A 553 2.90 -34.61 21.72
C ARG A 553 3.62 -33.31 21.41
N ALA A 554 4.05 -32.60 22.47
CA ALA A 554 4.97 -31.47 22.36
C ALA A 554 6.44 -31.95 22.48
N PRO A 555 7.39 -31.38 21.73
CA PRO A 555 8.80 -31.77 21.83
C PRO A 555 9.41 -31.34 23.17
N SER A 556 10.30 -32.17 23.73
CA SER A 556 10.95 -31.92 25.03
C SER A 556 11.84 -30.67 25.09
N TRP A 557 12.31 -30.15 23.95
CA TRP A 557 13.14 -28.95 23.87
C TRP A 557 12.32 -27.64 23.86
N PHE A 558 10.98 -27.73 23.77
CA PHE A 558 10.11 -26.57 23.53
C PHE A 558 10.03 -25.63 24.74
N GLY A 559 9.99 -26.18 25.96
CA GLY A 559 9.98 -25.40 27.20
C GLY A 559 11.25 -24.56 27.43
N ALA A 560 12.36 -24.86 26.73
CA ALA A 560 13.59 -24.09 26.82
C ALA A 560 13.50 -22.71 26.14
N TYR A 561 12.47 -22.48 25.32
CA TYR A 561 12.29 -21.25 24.53
C TYR A 561 11.00 -20.49 24.88
N THR A 562 10.17 -21.02 25.78
CA THR A 562 9.00 -20.33 26.31
C THR A 562 9.45 -19.27 27.32
N GLY A 563 9.36 -17.99 26.95
CA GLY A 563 9.73 -16.86 27.82
C GLY A 563 10.94 -16.05 27.36
N ASP A 564 11.54 -16.40 26.21
CA ASP A 564 12.57 -15.57 25.60
C ASP A 564 11.94 -14.28 25.03
N SER A 565 12.52 -13.12 25.32
CA SER A 565 11.88 -11.78 25.14
C SER A 565 11.49 -11.40 23.69
N GLY A 566 11.81 -12.26 22.72
CA GLY A 566 11.51 -12.10 21.31
C GLY A 566 10.76 -13.27 20.66
N LEU A 567 10.30 -14.28 21.40
CA LEU A 567 9.61 -15.46 20.84
C LEU A 567 8.30 -15.75 21.58
N THR A 568 7.18 -15.81 20.85
CA THR A 568 5.90 -16.26 21.39
C THR A 568 5.46 -17.54 20.70
N ILE A 569 5.22 -18.59 21.48
CA ILE A 569 4.60 -19.82 20.99
C ILE A 569 3.30 -20.12 21.75
N THR A 570 2.22 -20.40 21.02
CA THR A 570 0.91 -20.72 21.58
C THR A 570 0.52 -22.16 21.28
N LEU A 571 0.12 -22.90 22.33
CA LEU A 571 -0.20 -24.33 22.29
C LEU A 571 -1.67 -24.59 22.65
N GLY A 572 -2.23 -25.69 22.15
CA GLY A 572 -3.56 -26.18 22.55
C GLY A 572 -3.53 -26.75 23.98
N SER A 573 -4.64 -26.60 24.71
CA SER A 573 -4.78 -27.18 26.05
C SER A 573 -4.74 -28.72 25.99
N GLY A 574 -3.83 -29.34 26.74
CA GLY A 574 -3.74 -30.81 26.85
C GLY A 574 -2.56 -31.46 26.12
N LEU A 575 -1.67 -30.66 25.51
CA LEU A 575 -0.39 -31.18 25.02
C LEU A 575 0.53 -31.54 26.20
N TYR A 576 0.92 -32.81 26.26
CA TYR A 576 1.83 -33.33 27.29
C TYR A 576 3.25 -32.79 27.03
N ASP A 577 3.78 -32.06 28.01
CA ASP A 577 5.18 -31.60 28.06
C ASP A 577 6.00 -32.58 28.92
N PRO A 578 6.84 -33.44 28.31
CA PRO A 578 7.66 -34.38 29.07
C PRO A 578 8.80 -33.71 29.87
N SER A 579 9.02 -32.39 29.74
CA SER A 579 10.06 -31.67 30.48
C SER A 579 9.62 -31.20 31.89
N SER A 580 8.34 -31.33 32.24
CA SER A 580 7.84 -30.97 33.58
C SER A 580 8.11 -32.02 34.66
N ASP A 581 8.60 -33.22 34.31
CA ASP A 581 8.89 -34.28 35.27
C ASP A 581 10.38 -34.35 35.61
N ALA A 582 10.77 -33.66 36.69
CA ALA A 582 12.05 -33.88 37.37
C ALA A 582 12.14 -35.28 38.03
N ASP A 583 11.07 -36.09 38.02
CA ASP A 583 11.00 -37.38 38.71
C ASP A 583 11.29 -38.60 37.82
N ALA A 584 11.50 -38.42 36.50
CA ALA A 584 11.80 -39.55 35.60
C ALA A 584 13.18 -40.20 35.85
N ALA A 585 14.09 -39.53 36.58
CA ALA A 585 15.38 -40.08 36.97
C ALA A 585 15.31 -41.03 38.19
N LEU A 586 14.26 -40.94 39.02
CA LEU A 586 14.15 -41.76 40.24
C LEU A 586 13.45 -43.11 39.99
N ALA A 587 12.68 -43.22 38.89
CA ALA A 587 11.95 -44.45 38.56
C ALA A 587 12.80 -45.56 37.93
N SER A 588 14.05 -45.28 37.52
CA SER A 588 14.94 -46.27 36.89
C SER A 588 15.79 -47.08 37.88
N ALA A 589 15.78 -46.75 39.18
CA ALA A 589 16.70 -47.33 40.17
C ALA A 589 16.15 -48.49 41.00
N ASN A 590 14.85 -48.84 40.94
CA ASN A 590 14.29 -49.95 41.73
C ASN A 590 13.49 -50.93 40.87
N ALA A 591 14.12 -52.04 40.51
CA ALA A 591 13.50 -53.12 39.75
C ALA A 591 12.75 -54.14 40.66
N LYS A 592 11.43 -54.29 40.38
CA LYS A 592 10.55 -55.50 40.47
C LYS A 592 10.15 -56.08 41.86
N PRO A 593 9.05 -56.90 41.97
CA PRO A 593 7.83 -57.02 41.16
C PRO A 593 6.50 -57.12 41.99
N THR A 594 5.37 -57.31 41.28
CA THR A 594 4.01 -57.73 41.70
C THR A 594 2.92 -56.66 41.87
N VAL A 595 2.06 -56.53 40.86
CA VAL A 595 0.72 -55.93 41.00
C VAL A 595 -0.30 -57.06 41.06
N SER A 596 -0.96 -57.16 42.21
CA SER A 596 -2.05 -58.09 42.51
C SER A 596 -3.30 -57.79 41.68
N LYS A 597 -4.07 -58.84 41.38
CA LYS A 597 -5.36 -58.88 40.65
C LYS A 597 -6.47 -57.97 41.23
N PHE A 598 -6.19 -57.17 42.25
CA PHE A 598 -7.13 -56.26 42.92
C PHE A 598 -7.34 -54.92 42.16
N MET A 599 -6.34 -54.42 41.42
CA MET A 599 -6.44 -53.15 40.68
C MET A 599 -7.22 -53.27 39.36
N LEU A 600 -7.23 -54.46 38.73
CA LEU A 600 -7.97 -54.70 37.49
C LEU A 600 -9.50 -54.80 37.74
N ALA A 601 -9.91 -55.22 38.95
CA ALA A 601 -11.32 -55.29 39.34
C ALA A 601 -11.91 -53.90 39.65
N LEU A 602 -11.12 -52.96 40.18
CA LEU A 602 -11.57 -51.59 40.46
C LEU A 602 -11.76 -50.75 39.18
N LEU A 603 -10.96 -51.00 38.14
CA LEU A 603 -11.03 -50.28 36.87
C LEU A 603 -12.26 -50.68 36.02
N LEU A 604 -12.71 -51.93 36.14
CA LEU A 604 -13.90 -52.43 35.43
C LEU A 604 -15.22 -51.95 36.06
N ILE A 605 -15.23 -51.68 37.37
CA ILE A 605 -16.42 -51.17 38.08
C ILE A 605 -16.64 -49.66 37.79
N THR A 606 -15.57 -48.89 37.58
CA THR A 606 -15.66 -47.46 37.22
C THR A 606 -16.03 -47.25 35.74
N LEU A 607 -15.62 -48.16 34.84
CA LEU A 607 -16.01 -48.14 33.43
C LEU A 607 -17.50 -48.44 33.19
N PHE A 608 -18.16 -49.20 34.09
CA PHE A 608 -19.60 -49.48 33.98
C PHE A 608 -20.50 -48.36 34.52
N ALA A 609 -20.00 -47.50 35.41
CA ALA A 609 -20.77 -46.37 35.97
C ALA A 609 -20.79 -45.14 35.03
N MET A 610 -19.78 -44.97 34.17
CA MET A 610 -19.66 -43.80 33.29
C MET A 610 -20.43 -43.90 31.97
N SER A 611 -20.86 -45.10 31.56
CA SER A 611 -21.66 -45.31 30.34
C SER A 611 -23.13 -44.87 30.49
N GLY A 612 -23.66 -44.78 31.72
CA GLY A 612 -25.03 -44.32 32.00
C GLY A 612 -25.21 -42.79 31.93
N LEU A 613 -24.18 -42.01 32.25
CA LEU A 613 -24.22 -40.54 32.23
C LEU A 613 -24.09 -39.95 30.82
N GLY A 614 -23.35 -40.62 29.92
CA GLY A 614 -23.17 -40.19 28.53
C GLY A 614 -24.46 -40.25 27.70
N LEU A 615 -25.32 -41.24 27.95
CA LEU A 615 -26.61 -41.37 27.24
C LEU A 615 -27.62 -40.29 27.66
N TYR A 616 -27.61 -39.88 28.92
CA TYR A 616 -28.52 -38.87 29.47
C TYR A 616 -28.19 -37.45 28.97
N LEU A 617 -26.89 -37.11 28.86
CA LEU A 617 -26.44 -35.82 28.34
C LEU A 617 -26.62 -35.71 26.82
N GLY A 618 -26.43 -36.81 26.08
CA GLY A 618 -26.67 -36.85 24.63
C GLY A 618 -28.15 -36.64 24.26
N ILE A 619 -29.07 -37.25 25.00
CA ILE A 619 -30.53 -37.07 24.80
C ILE A 619 -30.96 -35.64 25.19
N TYR A 620 -30.41 -35.07 26.26
CA TYR A 620 -30.69 -33.69 26.68
C TYR A 620 -30.25 -32.64 25.63
N ILE A 621 -29.07 -32.82 25.02
CA ILE A 621 -28.54 -31.92 23.97
C ILE A 621 -29.35 -32.03 22.67
N LEU A 622 -29.81 -33.23 22.30
CA LEU A 622 -30.65 -33.45 21.12
C LEU A 622 -32.06 -32.85 21.28
N VAL A 623 -32.65 -32.91 22.48
CA VAL A 623 -33.94 -32.27 22.78
C VAL A 623 -33.84 -30.74 22.76
N GLN A 624 -32.74 -30.16 23.23
CA GLN A 624 -32.48 -28.71 23.16
C GLN A 624 -32.25 -28.21 21.72
N ARG A 625 -31.57 -28.99 20.87
CA ARG A 625 -31.39 -28.66 19.44
C ARG A 625 -32.71 -28.74 18.65
N ARG A 626 -33.57 -29.71 18.94
CA ARG A 626 -34.90 -29.83 18.32
C ARG A 626 -35.85 -28.70 18.74
N ASN A 627 -35.81 -28.24 19.98
CA ASN A 627 -36.64 -27.13 20.46
C ASN A 627 -36.18 -25.75 19.91
N ARG A 628 -34.87 -25.54 19.68
CA ARG A 628 -34.35 -24.35 18.98
C ARG A 628 -34.70 -24.31 17.49
N ALA A 629 -34.75 -25.46 16.81
CA ALA A 629 -35.18 -25.54 15.42
C ALA A 629 -36.68 -25.25 15.23
N HIS A 630 -37.53 -25.62 16.21
CA HIS A 630 -38.96 -25.28 16.21
C HIS A 630 -39.23 -23.80 16.57
N ALA A 631 -38.45 -23.21 17.49
CA ALA A 631 -38.57 -21.78 17.83
C ALA A 631 -38.16 -20.84 16.68
N ASN A 632 -37.18 -21.24 15.86
CA ASN A 632 -36.77 -20.47 14.69
C ASN A 632 -37.74 -20.61 13.49
N ARG A 633 -38.46 -21.73 13.38
CA ARG A 633 -39.57 -21.87 12.40
C ARG A 633 -40.82 -21.07 12.79
N PHE A 634 -41.05 -20.83 14.07
CA PHE A 634 -42.18 -19.99 14.53
C PHE A 634 -41.90 -18.47 14.40
N ARG A 635 -40.63 -18.03 14.41
CA ARG A 635 -40.27 -16.63 14.11
C ARG A 635 -40.32 -16.28 12.62
N GLN A 636 -39.99 -17.22 11.74
CA GLN A 636 -40.10 -16.99 10.28
C GLN A 636 -41.55 -16.90 9.76
N PHE A 637 -42.55 -17.35 10.54
CA PHE A 637 -43.96 -17.19 10.19
C PHE A 637 -44.61 -15.91 10.74
N HIS A 638 -43.92 -15.15 11.59
CA HIS A 638 -44.45 -13.92 12.20
C HIS A 638 -43.95 -12.62 11.54
N ASP A 639 -42.94 -12.70 10.68
CA ASP A 639 -42.38 -11.56 9.92
C ASP A 639 -42.86 -11.50 8.45
N PHE A 640 -43.89 -12.27 8.08
CA PHE A 640 -44.51 -12.22 6.75
C PHE A 640 -45.86 -11.47 6.71
N ASP A 641 -46.30 -10.87 7.83
CA ASP A 641 -47.65 -10.28 7.95
C ASP A 641 -47.70 -8.86 8.55
N GLN A 642 -46.63 -8.07 8.44
CA GLN A 642 -46.70 -6.62 8.70
C GLN A 642 -45.87 -5.85 7.67
N GLY A 643 -46.54 -5.33 6.63
CA GLY A 643 -45.90 -4.39 5.71
C GLY A 643 -46.52 -4.17 4.34
N GLN A 644 -47.83 -4.38 4.12
CA GLN A 644 -48.53 -3.71 3.01
C GLN A 644 -49.83 -3.08 3.49
N GLY A 645 -49.75 -1.79 3.84
CA GLY A 645 -50.89 -0.90 3.78
C GLY A 645 -50.97 -0.31 2.39
N VAL A 646 -52.02 -0.67 1.64
CA VAL A 646 -52.51 0.09 0.49
C VAL A 646 -53.99 0.39 0.74
N GLU A 647 -54.30 1.68 0.73
CA GLU A 647 -55.62 2.29 0.85
C GLU A 647 -56.47 2.12 -0.42
N MET A 648 -57.80 2.04 -0.20
CA MET A 648 -58.93 2.34 -1.11
C MET A 648 -59.09 1.44 -2.35
N ALA A 649 -60.26 0.89 -2.69
CA ALA A 649 -61.66 1.13 -2.32
C ALA A 649 -62.49 -0.16 -2.42
#